data_AF-A0A1K0JFJ5-F1
#
_entry.id   AF-A0A1K0JFJ5-F1
#
_cell.length_a   1.000
_cell.length_b   1.000
_cell.length_c   1.000
_cell.angle_alpha   90.00
_cell.angle_beta   90.00
_cell.angle_gamma   90.00
#
_symmetry.space_group_name_H-M   'P 1'
#
loop_
_entity.id
_entity.type
_entity.pdbx_description
1 polymer ?
#
loop_
_entity_poly.entity_id
_entity_poly.type
_entity_poly.pdbx_seq_one_letter_code
_entity_poly.pdbx_strand_id
1 'polypeptide(L)'
;MRVVRERDALPEAYARCRSEARSAFGIDAIYAERLVARARHIEVQIAGDGHHVIALGERDCTLQRRFQKVVEIAPSPALDPALRQRIVDAACTLAREARYRSLGTFEFLVEEPEDGARRDGAALPFVFIEANPRLQVEHTVTEQVTGVDLVAVQLGLAEGQRLAELGLDPQHPPRVRGYAIQVRVNAEATDAQGLARPAQGRLERFDPPTGPDVRVDTHGYTGYAPSAHYDTLLAKLIVTSASDNFADAVRRLQRALGEFNIGGIATNLDLLRALAEREDFASQHVHTRYMEAALPALLERAAQIAAQDAARQALAGGSAPRVAAPSSTASFEEQLGEGLCAVRAPMNGRVIELARENDLVKAGQTVAVLDAMKMEHAIVAERAGRVIDLRTASGEQVGEGQVMLVLEPADAGAHADGEAECADPAAIRADLQRVLDRHAFLYDAARPEAVARRHARGQRTARENVDDLCDAGSFREYGGLALAAQASRRSESDLIANTPADGLITGTGAVNGSLFAPERARCAVLAYDATVLAGTQGKRNHIKTDRILEVALQNRLPTVIFAEGGGGRPGDIDFPTVAGLYQPSFAAFAELSGEVPVVGIASGRCFAGNAALLGCCDLIIATRNANIGMAGPAMIEGGGLGVFRPEDIGPATVQYHNGVVDLLVDDEADAVAAARHYLSMFQGRVGDWQAPDALALRQVVPENRLRVYDTRAAIAGLADAGSVLELRAGFGTGIHTALARIEGRPVGILANNPRHLGGAIDADAADKAARFMQVCNAHGLPIVSLIDTPGFMVGPEVEARAQVRHVSRMFVTGAKLRVPFLAVVLRKGYGLGAMAMAAGGFRAPTFTVSWPTGEFGGMGLEGAVRLGFRKELEALPAGPQRDALYQQLVAQMYERGHAINAAAALELDAVIDPAATRQWVVSGLEAGAANPQRPMRTFVDAW
;
A
#
# COMPACT_ATOMS: atom_id res chain seq x y z
N MET A 1 -13.58 -21.42 15.70
CA MET A 1 -12.66 -22.32 16.44
C MET A 1 -13.45 -23.57 16.87
N ARG A 2 -12.85 -24.76 16.83
CA ARG A 2 -13.48 -26.01 17.28
C ARG A 2 -12.53 -26.78 18.19
N VAL A 3 -13.00 -27.20 19.37
CA VAL A 3 -12.21 -27.99 20.32
C VAL A 3 -12.31 -29.47 19.95
N VAL A 4 -11.16 -30.15 19.87
CA VAL A 4 -11.08 -31.60 19.61
C VAL A 4 -10.40 -32.26 20.80
N ARG A 5 -11.12 -33.12 21.52
CA ARG A 5 -10.61 -33.88 22.68
C ARG A 5 -10.21 -35.32 22.35
N GLU A 6 -10.83 -35.87 21.31
CA GLU A 6 -10.64 -37.24 20.86
C GLU A 6 -10.27 -37.26 19.38
N ARG A 7 -9.39 -38.19 18.99
CA ARG A 7 -8.85 -38.27 17.63
C ARG A 7 -9.95 -38.44 16.57
N ASP A 8 -10.98 -39.20 16.89
CA ASP A 8 -12.05 -39.56 15.96
C ASP A 8 -12.97 -38.37 15.61
N ALA A 9 -12.99 -37.33 16.45
CA ALA A 9 -13.72 -36.09 16.18
C ALA A 9 -12.96 -35.13 15.24
N LEU A 10 -11.67 -35.38 14.95
CA LEU A 10 -10.82 -34.48 14.17
C LEU A 10 -11.30 -34.28 12.72
N PRO A 11 -11.69 -35.32 11.95
CA PRO A 11 -12.09 -35.13 10.56
C PRO A 11 -13.31 -34.22 10.40
N GLU A 12 -14.33 -34.39 11.24
CA GLU A 12 -15.54 -33.56 11.23
C GLU A 12 -15.22 -32.11 11.64
N ALA A 13 -14.47 -31.95 12.74
CA ALA A 13 -14.09 -30.63 13.23
C ALA A 13 -13.25 -29.86 12.20
N TYR A 14 -12.31 -30.55 11.53
CA TYR A 14 -11.48 -29.99 10.46
C TYR A 14 -12.32 -29.53 9.26
N ALA A 15 -13.22 -30.38 8.78
CA ALA A 15 -14.11 -30.04 7.66
C ALA A 15 -15.00 -28.83 7.98
N ARG A 16 -15.59 -28.79 9.19
CA ARG A 16 -16.42 -27.67 9.61
C ARG A 16 -15.64 -26.38 9.79
N CYS A 17 -14.48 -26.41 10.47
CA CYS A 17 -13.65 -25.21 10.65
C CYS A 17 -13.17 -24.66 9.30
N ARG A 18 -12.81 -25.54 8.35
CA ARG A 18 -12.39 -25.15 7.01
C ARG A 18 -13.53 -24.50 6.20
N SER A 19 -14.72 -25.09 6.28
CA SER A 19 -15.92 -24.56 5.62
C SER A 19 -16.31 -23.19 6.18
N GLU A 20 -16.30 -23.04 7.51
CA GLU A 20 -16.56 -21.76 8.19
C GLU A 20 -15.53 -20.70 7.79
N ALA A 21 -14.24 -21.04 7.75
CA ALA A 21 -13.18 -20.11 7.36
C ALA A 21 -13.32 -19.66 5.89
N ARG A 22 -13.58 -20.59 4.96
CA ARG A 22 -13.82 -20.29 3.55
C ARG A 22 -15.01 -19.35 3.39
N SER A 23 -16.10 -19.62 4.09
CA SER A 23 -17.32 -18.82 4.02
C SER A 23 -17.15 -17.41 4.61
N ALA A 24 -16.45 -17.28 5.73
CA ALA A 24 -16.31 -16.01 6.44
C ALA A 24 -15.20 -15.12 5.88
N PHE A 25 -14.08 -15.71 5.42
CA PHE A 25 -12.85 -14.99 5.08
C PHE A 25 -12.35 -15.23 3.65
N GLY A 26 -12.97 -16.13 2.89
CA GLY A 26 -12.51 -16.51 1.54
C GLY A 26 -11.23 -17.36 1.53
N ILE A 27 -10.67 -17.69 2.70
CA ILE A 27 -9.44 -18.46 2.89
C ILE A 27 -9.77 -19.68 3.76
N ASP A 28 -9.36 -20.87 3.32
CA ASP A 28 -9.64 -22.13 3.99
C ASP A 28 -8.44 -22.70 4.77
N ALA A 29 -7.35 -21.94 4.85
CA ALA A 29 -6.21 -22.26 5.68
C ALA A 29 -6.60 -22.23 7.17
N ILE A 30 -6.24 -23.29 7.89
CA ILE A 30 -6.46 -23.42 9.33
C ILE A 30 -5.20 -23.96 10.00
N TYR A 31 -5.01 -23.61 11.27
CA TYR A 31 -3.94 -24.13 12.12
C TYR A 31 -4.55 -24.79 13.37
N ALA A 32 -3.76 -25.60 14.08
CA ALA A 32 -4.19 -26.30 15.28
C ALA A 32 -3.20 -26.04 16.41
N GLU A 33 -3.72 -25.78 17.61
CA GLU A 33 -2.94 -25.49 18.81
C GLU A 33 -3.35 -26.41 19.96
N ARG A 34 -2.46 -26.54 20.95
CA ARG A 34 -2.77 -27.23 22.20
C ARG A 34 -3.83 -26.45 22.97
N LEU A 35 -4.93 -27.11 23.34
CA LEU A 35 -5.93 -26.52 24.21
C LEU A 35 -5.40 -26.40 25.65
N VAL A 36 -5.39 -25.18 26.19
CA VAL A 36 -5.18 -24.93 27.62
C VAL A 36 -6.55 -24.80 28.29
N ALA A 37 -6.97 -25.79 29.06
CA ALA A 37 -8.34 -25.89 29.56
C ALA A 37 -8.63 -24.95 30.75
N ARG A 38 -7.64 -24.76 31.62
CA ARG A 38 -7.72 -23.93 32.83
C ARG A 38 -6.48 -23.05 32.91
N ALA A 39 -6.67 -21.75 32.76
CA ALA A 39 -5.58 -20.79 32.75
C ALA A 39 -5.99 -19.44 33.32
N ARG A 40 -4.99 -18.61 33.61
CA ARG A 40 -5.12 -17.16 33.68
C ARG A 40 -4.74 -16.54 32.35
N HIS A 41 -5.45 -15.49 31.97
CA HIS A 41 -5.14 -14.71 30.79
C HIS A 41 -4.38 -13.46 31.24
N ILE A 42 -3.09 -13.40 30.93
CA ILE A 42 -2.18 -12.33 31.35
C ILE A 42 -1.68 -11.57 30.13
N GLU A 43 -1.65 -10.25 30.24
CA GLU A 43 -1.24 -9.36 29.17
C GLU A 43 -0.11 -8.46 29.62
N VAL A 44 0.82 -8.13 28.72
CA VAL A 44 1.87 -7.13 28.99
C VAL A 44 1.68 -5.94 28.08
N GLN A 45 1.56 -4.74 28.66
CA GLN A 45 1.54 -3.49 27.90
C GLN A 45 2.95 -3.16 27.42
N ILE A 46 3.12 -3.04 26.11
CA ILE A 46 4.38 -2.68 25.46
C ILE A 46 4.25 -1.31 24.79
N ALA A 47 5.33 -0.54 24.84
CA ALA A 47 5.57 0.62 23.98
C ALA A 47 6.93 0.49 23.30
N GLY A 48 7.02 0.80 22.01
CA GLY A 48 8.27 0.77 21.26
C GLY A 48 8.41 1.92 20.26
N ASP A 49 9.63 2.38 20.06
CA ASP A 49 9.99 3.44 19.08
C ASP A 49 10.70 2.87 17.82
N GLY A 50 10.70 1.55 17.66
CA GLY A 50 11.43 0.83 16.60
C GLY A 50 12.91 0.55 16.93
N HIS A 51 13.45 1.15 18.00
CA HIS A 51 14.81 0.93 18.48
C HIS A 51 14.83 0.35 19.90
N HIS A 52 14.00 0.90 20.78
CA HIS A 52 13.85 0.51 22.17
C HIS A 52 12.42 0.07 22.45
N VAL A 53 12.30 -0.76 23.47
CA VAL A 53 11.03 -1.29 23.95
C VAL A 53 10.98 -1.16 25.47
N ILE A 54 9.82 -0.79 25.98
CA ILE A 54 9.52 -0.72 27.41
C ILE A 54 8.21 -1.48 27.71
N ALA A 55 8.19 -2.21 28.82
CA ALA A 55 6.96 -2.77 29.38
C ALA A 55 6.39 -1.80 30.42
N LEU A 56 5.09 -1.51 30.32
CA LEU A 56 4.37 -0.59 31.19
C LEU A 56 3.49 -1.33 32.21
N GLY A 57 3.87 -2.56 32.56
CA GLY A 57 3.15 -3.42 33.49
C GLY A 57 2.23 -4.43 32.80
N GLU A 58 1.70 -5.34 33.61
CA GLU A 58 0.84 -6.42 33.18
C GLU A 58 -0.62 -6.26 33.63
N ARG A 59 -1.52 -6.95 32.93
CA ARG A 59 -2.95 -7.02 33.25
C ARG A 59 -3.41 -8.47 33.37
N ASP A 60 -4.37 -8.70 34.26
CA ASP A 60 -5.11 -9.95 34.40
C ASP A 60 -6.50 -9.77 33.79
N CYS A 61 -6.71 -10.43 32.65
CA CYS A 61 -7.95 -10.42 31.89
C CYS A 61 -8.64 -11.79 31.97
N THR A 62 -8.43 -12.54 33.05
CA THR A 62 -8.92 -13.93 33.21
C THR A 62 -10.44 -14.02 33.25
N LEU A 63 -11.14 -13.02 33.77
CA LEU A 63 -12.59 -13.02 33.90
C LEU A 63 -13.26 -12.64 32.59
N GLN A 64 -13.57 -13.67 31.79
CA GLN A 64 -14.19 -13.56 30.48
C GLN A 64 -15.46 -14.39 30.42
N ARG A 65 -16.47 -13.95 29.66
CA ARG A 65 -17.68 -14.72 29.35
C ARG A 65 -17.64 -15.08 27.87
N ARG A 66 -17.53 -16.38 27.54
CA ARG A 66 -17.42 -16.84 26.14
C ARG A 66 -16.36 -16.06 25.33
N PHE A 67 -15.17 -15.87 25.93
CA PHE A 67 -14.04 -15.12 25.37
C PHE A 67 -14.22 -13.59 25.27
N GLN A 68 -15.32 -13.02 25.78
CA GLN A 68 -15.47 -11.58 25.94
C GLN A 68 -14.94 -11.17 27.32
N LYS A 69 -13.96 -10.27 27.37
CA LYS A 69 -13.41 -9.75 28.63
C LYS A 69 -14.46 -8.94 29.39
N VAL A 70 -14.63 -9.22 30.68
CA VAL A 70 -15.66 -8.58 31.54
C VAL A 70 -15.00 -7.74 32.64
N VAL A 71 -13.93 -8.26 33.22
CA VAL A 71 -13.14 -7.59 34.27
C VAL A 71 -11.66 -7.68 33.93
N GLU A 72 -10.97 -6.57 34.07
CA GLU A 72 -9.53 -6.45 33.89
C GLU A 72 -8.87 -5.84 35.12
N ILE A 73 -7.73 -6.39 35.54
CA ILE A 73 -7.05 -5.99 36.77
C ILE A 73 -5.58 -5.68 36.46
N ALA A 74 -5.04 -4.58 36.99
CA ALA A 74 -3.61 -4.27 36.91
C ALA A 74 -3.06 -3.87 38.29
N PRO A 75 -1.88 -4.36 38.70
CA PRO A 75 -1.22 -5.58 38.24
C PRO A 75 -2.03 -6.84 38.61
N SER A 76 -1.63 -8.02 38.12
CA SER A 76 -2.30 -9.26 38.56
C SER A 76 -1.99 -9.53 40.04
N PRO A 77 -3.00 -9.71 40.92
CA PRO A 77 -2.81 -10.03 42.33
C PRO A 77 -2.38 -11.50 42.56
N ALA A 78 -2.57 -12.38 41.58
CA ALA A 78 -2.31 -13.82 41.72
C ALA A 78 -0.92 -14.27 41.23
N LEU A 79 -0.27 -13.46 40.40
CA LEU A 79 1.06 -13.77 39.88
C LEU A 79 2.14 -13.54 40.94
N ASP A 80 2.96 -14.57 41.16
CA ASP A 80 4.19 -14.39 41.93
C ASP A 80 5.19 -13.49 41.16
N PRO A 81 6.06 -12.74 41.86
CA PRO A 81 6.97 -11.79 41.21
C PRO A 81 7.92 -12.40 40.18
N ALA A 82 8.36 -13.66 40.40
CA ALA A 82 9.31 -14.31 39.49
C ALA A 82 8.63 -14.72 38.18
N LEU A 83 7.40 -15.26 38.25
CA LEU A 83 6.61 -15.55 37.07
C LEU A 83 6.23 -14.28 36.30
N ARG A 84 5.82 -13.21 37.01
CA ARG A 84 5.55 -11.90 36.40
C ARG A 84 6.75 -11.42 35.57
N GLN A 85 7.95 -11.43 36.16
CA GLN A 85 9.16 -10.99 35.47
C GLN A 85 9.43 -11.81 34.20
N ARG A 86 9.30 -13.14 34.28
CA ARG A 86 9.50 -14.03 33.11
C ARG A 86 8.53 -13.72 31.96
N ILE A 87 7.27 -13.43 32.27
CA ILE A 87 6.26 -13.08 31.25
C ILE A 87 6.59 -11.71 30.63
N VAL A 88 6.96 -10.72 31.44
CA VAL A 88 7.37 -9.38 30.98
C VAL A 88 8.62 -9.45 30.11
N ASP A 89 9.61 -10.25 30.49
CA ASP A 89 10.84 -10.45 29.72
C ASP A 89 10.57 -11.11 28.36
N ALA A 90 9.66 -12.10 28.33
CA ALA A 90 9.23 -12.74 27.09
C ALA A 90 8.54 -11.73 26.15
N ALA A 91 7.62 -10.91 26.67
CA ALA A 91 6.96 -9.86 25.89
C ALA A 91 7.95 -8.85 25.32
N CYS A 92 8.87 -8.35 26.16
CA CYS A 92 9.92 -7.43 25.71
C CYS A 92 10.83 -8.06 24.66
N THR A 93 11.15 -9.34 24.78
CA THR A 93 11.99 -10.06 23.80
C THR A 93 11.30 -10.15 22.46
N LEU A 94 10.04 -10.59 22.42
CA LEU A 94 9.24 -10.65 21.19
C LEU A 94 9.12 -9.28 20.52
N ALA A 95 8.85 -8.24 21.30
CA ALA A 95 8.74 -6.87 20.80
C ALA A 95 10.07 -6.32 20.24
N ARG A 96 11.21 -6.60 20.89
CA ARG A 96 12.52 -6.18 20.39
C ARG A 96 12.87 -6.85 19.05
N GLU A 97 12.65 -8.16 18.94
CA GLU A 97 12.90 -8.91 17.69
C GLU A 97 12.01 -8.41 16.54
N ALA A 98 10.77 -8.04 16.84
CA ALA A 98 9.84 -7.45 15.87
C ALA A 98 10.18 -5.99 15.50
N ARG A 99 11.18 -5.36 16.15
CA ARG A 99 11.44 -3.91 16.06
C ARG A 99 10.16 -3.10 16.26
N TYR A 100 9.43 -3.46 17.30
CA TYR A 100 8.07 -2.99 17.53
C TYR A 100 8.00 -1.46 17.63
N ARG A 101 7.00 -0.87 16.96
CA ARG A 101 6.75 0.58 16.95
C ARG A 101 5.30 0.85 17.33
N SER A 102 5.06 1.87 18.13
CA SER A 102 3.76 2.20 18.77
C SER A 102 3.48 1.35 20.02
N LEU A 103 2.22 1.34 20.47
CA LEU A 103 1.74 0.53 21.58
C LEU A 103 1.32 -0.86 21.11
N GLY A 104 1.50 -1.85 21.98
CA GLY A 104 1.09 -3.23 21.74
C GLY A 104 0.73 -3.93 23.03
N THR A 105 -0.11 -4.95 22.92
CA THR A 105 -0.36 -5.86 24.04
C THR A 105 0.05 -7.26 23.66
N PHE A 106 0.91 -7.88 24.47
CA PHE A 106 1.35 -9.26 24.29
C PHE A 106 0.61 -10.14 25.29
N GLU A 107 -0.17 -11.10 24.78
CA GLU A 107 -1.08 -11.93 25.56
C GLU A 107 -0.50 -13.33 25.82
N PHE A 108 -0.70 -13.83 27.04
CA PHE A 108 -0.18 -15.09 27.54
C PHE A 108 -1.27 -15.86 28.31
N LEU A 109 -1.21 -17.19 28.25
CA LEU A 109 -1.92 -18.07 29.18
C LEU A 109 -0.96 -18.59 30.21
N VAL A 110 -1.28 -18.41 31.49
CA VAL A 110 -0.62 -19.10 32.61
C VAL A 110 -1.48 -20.29 33.00
N GLU A 111 -0.98 -21.50 32.79
CA GLU A 111 -1.73 -22.73 33.02
C GLU A 111 -1.81 -23.02 34.53
N GLU A 112 -3.03 -23.26 35.03
CA GLU A 112 -3.26 -23.59 36.44
C GLU A 112 -3.45 -25.11 36.61
N PRO A 113 -2.93 -25.72 37.70
CA PRO A 113 -3.14 -27.14 38.00
C PRO A 113 -4.63 -27.48 38.18
N GLU A 114 -5.05 -28.67 37.74
CA GLU A 114 -6.45 -29.13 37.84
C GLU A 114 -6.93 -29.28 39.29
N ASP A 115 -6.04 -29.58 40.23
CA ASP A 115 -6.32 -29.74 41.66
C ASP A 115 -6.18 -28.42 42.46
N GLY A 116 -5.81 -27.31 41.79
CA GLY A 116 -5.62 -26.00 42.41
C GLY A 116 -4.45 -25.92 43.41
N ALA A 117 -3.75 -27.03 43.66
CA ALA A 117 -2.65 -27.10 44.61
C ALA A 117 -1.32 -26.75 43.92
N ARG A 118 -0.68 -25.66 44.34
CA ARG A 118 0.70 -25.37 43.93
C ARG A 118 1.59 -26.47 44.50
N ARG A 119 2.29 -27.24 43.65
CA ARG A 119 3.42 -28.06 44.10
C ARG A 119 4.55 -27.13 44.52
N ASP A 120 4.99 -27.23 45.77
CA ASP A 120 6.00 -26.34 46.35
C ASP A 120 7.24 -26.21 45.43
N GLY A 121 7.50 -24.98 45.00
CA GLY A 121 8.71 -24.60 44.24
C GLY A 121 8.66 -24.76 42.71
N ALA A 122 7.60 -25.31 42.11
CA ALA A 122 7.48 -25.41 40.65
C ALA A 122 6.80 -24.18 40.05
N ALA A 123 7.48 -23.45 39.16
CA ALA A 123 6.89 -22.31 38.47
C ALA A 123 5.79 -22.75 37.49
N LEU A 124 4.66 -22.04 37.46
CA LEU A 124 3.58 -22.34 36.52
C LEU A 124 4.06 -22.20 35.07
N PRO A 125 3.70 -23.13 34.18
CA PRO A 125 3.99 -22.98 32.76
C PRO A 125 3.11 -21.87 32.18
N PHE A 126 3.69 -21.07 31.29
CA PHE A 126 2.97 -20.07 30.52
C PHE A 126 3.27 -20.22 29.03
N VAL A 127 2.32 -19.83 28.19
CA VAL A 127 2.43 -19.84 26.73
C VAL A 127 2.00 -18.50 26.16
N PHE A 128 2.67 -18.06 25.10
CA PHE A 128 2.23 -16.92 24.30
C PHE A 128 1.00 -17.29 23.47
N ILE A 129 0.05 -16.37 23.31
CA ILE A 129 -1.14 -16.55 22.46
C ILE A 129 -1.02 -15.65 21.23
N GLU A 130 -0.99 -14.34 21.46
CA GLU A 130 -1.02 -13.35 20.40
C GLU A 130 -0.41 -12.02 20.85
N ALA A 131 -0.10 -11.18 19.87
CA ALA A 131 0.25 -9.79 20.09
C ALA A 131 -0.77 -8.92 19.35
N ASN A 132 -1.47 -8.06 20.08
CA ASN A 132 -2.45 -7.12 19.55
C ASN A 132 -1.78 -5.79 19.21
N PRO A 133 -1.62 -5.43 17.91
CA PRO A 133 -0.85 -4.26 17.52
C PRO A 133 -1.64 -2.95 17.56
N ARG A 134 -2.33 -2.73 18.68
CA ARG A 134 -3.27 -1.63 18.89
C ARG A 134 -3.40 -1.33 20.38
N LEU A 135 -3.89 -0.13 20.69
CA LEU A 135 -4.39 0.17 22.03
C LEU A 135 -5.58 -0.74 22.34
N GLN A 136 -5.56 -1.38 23.51
CA GLN A 136 -6.68 -2.21 23.98
C GLN A 136 -7.65 -1.40 24.83
N VAL A 137 -8.89 -1.88 24.96
CA VAL A 137 -9.98 -1.16 25.65
C VAL A 137 -9.63 -0.91 27.13
N GLU A 138 -8.98 -1.91 27.72
CA GLU A 138 -8.47 -2.05 29.09
C GLU A 138 -7.12 -1.39 29.35
N HIS A 139 -6.58 -0.59 28.42
CA HIS A 139 -5.36 0.19 28.67
C HIS A 139 -5.47 1.10 29.91
N THR A 140 -6.70 1.50 30.25
CA THR A 140 -7.05 2.38 31.36
C THR A 140 -6.53 1.89 32.72
N VAL A 141 -6.54 0.58 32.99
CA VAL A 141 -6.01 0.05 34.26
C VAL A 141 -4.50 0.20 34.33
N THR A 142 -3.81 0.07 33.19
CA THR A 142 -2.37 0.34 33.10
C THR A 142 -2.08 1.82 33.32
N GLU A 143 -2.86 2.72 32.73
CA GLU A 143 -2.71 4.17 32.98
C GLU A 143 -2.89 4.51 34.46
N GLN A 144 -3.91 3.92 35.12
CA GLN A 144 -4.20 4.21 36.52
C GLN A 144 -3.09 3.79 37.49
N VAL A 145 -2.42 2.66 37.23
CA VAL A 145 -1.36 2.19 38.13
C VAL A 145 0.02 2.75 37.80
N THR A 146 0.24 3.24 36.58
CA THR A 146 1.54 3.80 36.16
C THR A 146 1.57 5.33 36.11
N GLY A 147 0.42 5.98 35.93
CA GLY A 147 0.29 7.42 35.67
C GLY A 147 0.67 7.83 34.23
N VAL A 148 0.90 6.86 33.33
CA VAL A 148 1.26 7.13 31.93
C VAL A 148 -0.01 7.32 31.10
N ASP A 149 -0.09 8.42 30.34
CA ASP A 149 -1.11 8.61 29.31
C ASP A 149 -0.70 7.85 28.04
N LEU A 150 -1.34 6.70 27.81
CA LEU A 150 -0.95 5.81 26.73
C LEU A 150 -1.36 6.37 25.36
N VAL A 151 -2.47 7.10 25.28
CA VAL A 151 -2.89 7.73 24.01
C VAL A 151 -1.90 8.80 23.60
N ALA A 152 -1.46 9.65 24.53
CA ALA A 152 -0.43 10.66 24.27
C ALA A 152 0.91 10.04 23.84
N VAL A 153 1.35 8.97 24.51
CA VAL A 153 2.54 8.21 24.12
C VAL A 153 2.39 7.65 22.71
N GLN A 154 1.23 7.10 22.37
CA GLN A 154 0.97 6.54 21.04
C GLN A 154 1.06 7.60 19.94
N LEU A 155 0.48 8.79 20.17
CA LEU A 155 0.54 9.92 19.24
C LEU A 155 1.98 10.40 19.05
N GLY A 156 2.74 10.57 20.13
CA GLY A 156 4.15 10.99 20.06
C GLY A 156 5.04 9.98 19.31
N LEU A 157 4.85 8.67 19.53
CA LEU A 157 5.55 7.62 18.77
C LEU A 157 5.19 7.64 17.27
N ALA A 158 3.94 7.98 16.94
CA ALA A 158 3.50 8.12 15.55
C ALA A 158 4.16 9.32 14.86
N GLU A 159 4.34 10.43 15.58
CA GLU A 159 5.10 11.60 15.13
C GLU A 159 6.62 11.35 15.00
N GLY A 160 7.09 10.18 15.46
CA GLY A 160 8.50 9.78 15.37
C GLY A 160 9.35 10.16 16.57
N GLN A 161 8.74 10.62 17.67
CA GLN A 161 9.44 10.83 18.94
C GLN A 161 9.92 9.49 19.52
N ARG A 162 11.05 9.52 20.22
CA ARG A 162 11.64 8.37 20.93
C ARG A 162 11.03 8.22 22.32
N LEU A 163 11.14 7.03 22.92
CA LEU A 163 10.61 6.77 24.26
C LEU A 163 11.14 7.77 25.31
N ALA A 164 12.43 8.12 25.24
CA ALA A 164 13.05 9.08 26.15
C ALA A 164 12.47 10.51 26.04
N GLU A 165 12.09 10.93 24.83
CA GLU A 165 11.46 12.24 24.58
C GLU A 165 10.03 12.30 25.16
N LEU A 166 9.37 11.14 25.24
CA LEU A 166 8.07 10.94 25.86
C LEU A 166 8.17 10.70 27.38
N GLY A 167 9.35 10.88 27.97
CA GLY A 167 9.58 10.69 29.41
C GLY A 167 9.58 9.22 29.86
N LEU A 168 9.74 8.27 28.93
CA LEU A 168 9.81 6.84 29.21
C LEU A 168 11.25 6.33 29.05
N ASP A 169 11.85 5.91 30.17
CA ASP A 169 13.17 5.28 30.19
C ASP A 169 13.03 3.75 30.30
N PRO A 170 13.41 2.98 29.27
CA PRO A 170 13.42 1.51 29.33
C PRO A 170 14.26 0.93 30.47
N GLN A 171 15.27 1.64 30.96
CA GLN A 171 16.10 1.19 32.10
C GLN A 171 15.41 1.43 33.44
N HIS A 172 14.48 2.38 33.50
CA HIS A 172 13.77 2.77 34.71
C HIS A 172 12.26 2.88 34.42
N PRO A 173 11.56 1.75 34.15
CA PRO A 173 10.15 1.79 33.81
C PRO A 173 9.30 2.37 34.95
N PRO A 174 8.17 3.02 34.62
CA PRO A 174 7.25 3.58 35.61
C PRO A 174 6.85 2.53 36.66
N ARG A 175 6.96 2.91 37.94
CA ARG A 175 6.57 2.02 39.03
C ARG A 175 5.05 1.89 39.09
N VAL A 176 4.57 0.65 39.03
CA VAL A 176 3.18 0.28 39.30
C VAL A 176 2.84 0.59 40.76
N ARG A 177 1.73 1.30 41.00
CA ARG A 177 1.26 1.69 42.34
C ARG A 177 -0.10 1.07 42.63
N GLY A 178 -0.16 0.26 43.68
CA GLY A 178 -1.40 -0.37 44.14
C GLY A 178 -2.07 -1.23 43.07
N TYR A 179 -3.41 -1.19 43.00
CA TYR A 179 -4.22 -1.95 42.05
C TYR A 179 -5.28 -1.09 41.37
N ALA A 180 -5.57 -1.38 40.11
CA ALA A 180 -6.73 -0.90 39.39
C ALA A 180 -7.59 -2.06 38.91
N ILE A 181 -8.91 -1.88 38.97
CA ILE A 181 -9.90 -2.82 38.44
C ILE A 181 -10.78 -2.06 37.45
N GLN A 182 -10.85 -2.55 36.22
CA GLN A 182 -11.85 -2.14 35.23
C GLN A 182 -12.94 -3.19 35.14
N VAL A 183 -14.19 -2.74 35.05
CA VAL A 183 -15.33 -3.57 34.66
C VAL A 183 -16.02 -2.96 33.42
N ARG A 184 -16.42 -3.85 32.50
CA ARG A 184 -17.14 -3.48 31.27
C ARG A 184 -18.64 -3.47 31.50
N VAL A 185 -19.24 -2.29 31.50
CA VAL A 185 -20.69 -2.10 31.62
C VAL A 185 -21.30 -2.12 30.22
N ASN A 186 -22.08 -3.15 29.93
CA ASN A 186 -22.64 -3.43 28.61
C ASN A 186 -24.16 -3.22 28.61
N ALA A 187 -24.69 -2.67 27.52
CA ALA A 187 -26.10 -2.60 27.19
C ALA A 187 -26.60 -3.96 26.65
N GLU A 188 -26.72 -4.94 27.54
CA GLU A 188 -27.13 -6.30 27.20
C GLU A 188 -27.92 -6.94 28.34
N ALA A 189 -28.77 -7.92 28.00
CA ALA A 189 -29.35 -8.85 28.95
C ALA A 189 -28.65 -10.22 28.79
N THR A 190 -28.25 -10.84 29.90
CA THR A 190 -27.63 -12.18 29.87
C THR A 190 -28.69 -13.23 30.22
N ASP A 191 -28.87 -14.24 29.37
CA ASP A 191 -29.77 -15.36 29.67
C ASP A 191 -29.10 -16.47 30.52
N ALA A 192 -29.89 -17.46 30.93
CA ALA A 192 -29.45 -18.56 31.79
C ALA A 192 -28.32 -19.42 31.18
N GLN A 193 -28.15 -19.36 29.85
CA GLN A 193 -27.13 -20.07 29.09
C GLN A 193 -25.87 -19.21 28.86
N GLY A 194 -25.86 -17.97 29.37
CA GLY A 194 -24.75 -17.04 29.24
C GLY A 194 -24.63 -16.39 27.87
N LEU A 195 -25.70 -16.41 27.08
CA LEU A 195 -25.78 -15.64 25.85
C LEU A 195 -26.21 -14.21 26.19
N ALA A 196 -25.40 -13.23 25.78
CA ALA A 196 -25.78 -11.83 25.85
C ALA A 196 -26.65 -11.45 24.65
N ARG A 197 -27.77 -10.80 24.95
CA ARG A 197 -28.66 -10.21 23.97
C ARG A 197 -28.52 -8.70 24.07
N PRO A 198 -28.11 -7.99 22.99
CA PRO A 198 -28.03 -6.55 22.98
C PRO A 198 -29.35 -5.92 23.42
N ALA A 199 -29.30 -5.04 24.41
CA ALA A 199 -30.44 -4.30 24.87
C ALA A 199 -30.69 -3.10 23.95
N GLN A 200 -31.95 -2.86 23.62
CA GLN A 200 -32.37 -1.71 22.80
C GLN A 200 -33.22 -0.76 23.65
N GLY A 201 -33.24 0.52 23.26
CA GLY A 201 -34.04 1.54 23.90
C GLY A 201 -33.25 2.82 24.12
N ARG A 202 -33.75 3.68 24.99
CA ARG A 202 -33.16 4.99 25.31
C ARG A 202 -32.75 5.00 26.78
N LEU A 203 -31.57 5.52 27.07
CA LEU A 203 -31.12 5.77 28.43
C LEU A 203 -31.97 6.88 29.05
N GLU A 204 -32.94 6.49 29.87
CA GLU A 204 -33.78 7.45 30.62
C GLU A 204 -33.01 8.08 31.77
N ARG A 205 -32.01 7.35 32.28
CA ARG A 205 -31.13 7.78 33.36
C ARG A 205 -29.74 7.21 33.16
N PHE A 206 -28.72 8.02 33.37
CA PHE A 206 -27.33 7.61 33.27
C PHE A 206 -26.47 8.44 34.24
N ASP A 207 -26.29 7.94 35.46
CA ASP A 207 -25.53 8.57 36.53
C ASP A 207 -24.26 7.73 36.81
N PRO A 208 -23.13 8.01 36.13
CA PRO A 208 -21.88 7.30 36.41
C PRO A 208 -21.33 7.66 37.80
N PRO A 209 -20.67 6.72 38.49
CA PRO A 209 -20.06 7.01 39.79
C PRO A 209 -18.91 8.01 39.63
N THR A 210 -18.71 8.84 40.65
CA THR A 210 -17.70 9.90 40.66
C THR A 210 -16.91 9.88 41.97
N GLY A 211 -15.88 10.71 42.08
CA GLY A 211 -15.06 10.84 43.28
C GLY A 211 -13.61 10.41 43.07
N PRO A 212 -12.78 10.53 44.12
CA PRO A 212 -11.36 10.18 44.02
C PRO A 212 -11.19 8.69 43.68
N ASP A 213 -10.22 8.42 42.80
CA ASP A 213 -9.82 7.08 42.37
C ASP A 213 -10.94 6.27 41.69
N VAL A 214 -11.95 6.95 41.15
CA VAL A 214 -12.99 6.40 40.28
C VAL A 214 -12.95 7.14 38.95
N ARG A 215 -12.70 6.41 37.86
CA ARG A 215 -12.69 6.92 36.49
C ARG A 215 -13.76 6.18 35.69
N VAL A 216 -14.49 6.91 34.86
CA VAL A 216 -15.47 6.33 33.93
C VAL A 216 -15.22 6.87 32.54
N ASP A 217 -14.86 5.96 31.63
CA ASP A 217 -14.73 6.25 30.20
C ASP A 217 -16.00 5.71 29.53
N THR A 218 -16.82 6.59 28.97
CA THR A 218 -18.17 6.23 28.47
C THR A 218 -18.55 7.08 27.27
N HIS A 219 -19.38 6.52 26.39
CA HIS A 219 -20.13 7.28 25.37
C HIS A 219 -21.61 7.47 25.74
N GLY A 220 -22.08 6.80 26.79
CA GLY A 220 -23.44 6.92 27.29
C GLY A 220 -23.71 8.27 27.97
N TYR A 221 -24.91 8.81 27.72
CA TYR A 221 -25.46 9.98 28.40
C TYR A 221 -26.99 9.88 28.45
N THR A 222 -27.62 10.59 29.37
CA THR A 222 -29.09 10.61 29.48
C THR A 222 -29.72 11.07 28.16
N GLY A 223 -30.61 10.24 27.62
CA GLY A 223 -31.29 10.44 26.36
C GLY A 223 -30.64 9.75 25.15
N TYR A 224 -29.46 9.16 25.30
CA TYR A 224 -28.78 8.36 24.27
C TYR A 224 -29.53 7.05 23.98
N ALA A 225 -29.58 6.63 22.72
CA ALA A 225 -30.21 5.38 22.31
C ALA A 225 -29.16 4.48 21.62
N PRO A 226 -28.62 3.45 22.30
CA PRO A 226 -27.63 2.56 21.71
C PRO A 226 -28.18 1.85 20.47
N SER A 227 -27.39 1.83 19.40
CA SER A 227 -27.74 1.16 18.15
C SER A 227 -27.29 -0.30 18.16
N ALA A 228 -28.17 -1.19 17.68
CA ALA A 228 -27.88 -2.62 17.55
C ALA A 228 -26.81 -2.95 16.49
N HIS A 229 -26.34 -1.95 15.73
CA HIS A 229 -25.25 -2.11 14.76
C HIS A 229 -23.84 -2.05 15.38
N TYR A 230 -23.71 -1.64 16.64
CA TYR A 230 -22.42 -1.43 17.30
C TYR A 230 -22.26 -2.32 18.54
N ASP A 231 -21.03 -2.38 19.07
CA ASP A 231 -20.69 -3.12 20.29
C ASP A 231 -21.54 -2.66 21.48
N THR A 232 -21.89 -3.60 22.36
CA THR A 232 -22.76 -3.36 23.52
C THR A 232 -22.06 -2.63 24.66
N LEU A 233 -20.73 -2.46 24.65
CA LEU A 233 -19.99 -1.73 25.67
C LEU A 233 -20.50 -0.29 25.78
N LEU A 234 -21.09 0.05 26.92
CA LEU A 234 -21.67 1.36 27.20
C LEU A 234 -20.69 2.24 27.97
N ALA A 235 -20.06 1.67 29.02
CA ALA A 235 -19.10 2.37 29.85
C ALA A 235 -18.02 1.42 30.38
N LYS A 236 -16.83 1.97 30.61
CA LYS A 236 -15.76 1.32 31.36
C LYS A 236 -15.70 1.99 32.72
N LEU A 237 -15.99 1.24 33.78
CA LEU A 237 -15.83 1.73 35.15
C LEU A 237 -14.47 1.24 35.67
N ILE A 238 -13.60 2.18 36.01
CA ILE A 238 -12.26 1.91 36.54
C ILE A 238 -12.18 2.44 37.96
N VAL A 239 -11.79 1.59 38.90
CA VAL A 239 -11.45 1.99 40.26
C VAL A 239 -9.99 1.69 40.52
N THR A 240 -9.33 2.60 41.22
CA THR A 240 -7.91 2.46 41.59
C THR A 240 -7.82 2.40 43.10
N SER A 241 -6.84 1.73 43.68
CA SER A 241 -6.48 1.80 45.10
C SER A 241 -4.98 1.85 45.20
N ALA A 242 -4.44 2.83 45.92
CA ALA A 242 -3.00 2.94 46.18
C ALA A 242 -2.49 1.92 47.23
N SER A 243 -3.38 1.14 47.84
CA SER A 243 -3.05 0.12 48.85
C SER A 243 -2.45 -1.12 48.19
N ASP A 244 -1.50 -1.76 48.89
CA ASP A 244 -0.96 -3.07 48.51
C ASP A 244 -1.94 -4.23 48.79
N ASN A 245 -3.09 -3.94 49.43
CA ASN A 245 -4.16 -4.89 49.63
C ASN A 245 -5.21 -4.79 48.51
N PHE A 246 -5.27 -5.81 47.64
CA PHE A 246 -6.24 -5.90 46.55
C PHE A 246 -7.70 -5.76 47.01
N ALA A 247 -8.03 -6.24 48.22
CA ALA A 247 -9.38 -6.13 48.78
C ALA A 247 -9.86 -4.66 48.91
N ASP A 248 -8.95 -3.70 48.99
CA ASP A 248 -9.30 -2.28 49.07
C ASP A 248 -9.82 -1.76 47.71
N ALA A 249 -9.25 -2.23 46.60
CA ALA A 249 -9.76 -1.95 45.27
C ALA A 249 -11.13 -2.61 45.05
N VAL A 250 -11.32 -3.84 45.54
CA VAL A 250 -12.61 -4.55 45.47
C VAL A 250 -13.70 -3.81 46.25
N ARG A 251 -13.44 -3.36 47.48
CA ARG A 251 -14.40 -2.56 48.27
C ARG A 251 -14.79 -1.26 47.54
N ARG A 252 -13.83 -0.63 46.87
CA ARG A 252 -14.08 0.57 46.07
C ARG A 252 -14.93 0.27 44.83
N LEU A 253 -14.66 -0.86 44.15
CA LEU A 253 -15.46 -1.33 43.03
C LEU A 253 -16.92 -1.58 43.46
N GLN A 254 -17.12 -2.29 44.57
CA GLN A 254 -18.45 -2.56 45.13
C GLN A 254 -19.23 -1.27 45.39
N ARG A 255 -18.58 -0.26 45.97
CA ARG A 255 -19.19 1.07 46.18
C ARG A 255 -19.53 1.75 44.85
N ALA A 256 -18.58 1.84 43.92
CA ALA A 256 -18.77 2.53 42.65
C ALA A 256 -19.85 1.87 41.79
N LEU A 257 -19.93 0.54 41.79
CA LEU A 257 -20.99 -0.21 41.12
C LEU A 257 -22.37 0.03 41.76
N GLY A 258 -22.44 0.18 43.09
CA GLY A 258 -23.68 0.52 43.79
C GLY A 258 -24.14 1.98 43.57
N GLU A 259 -23.23 2.88 43.20
CA GLU A 259 -23.52 4.27 42.87
C GLU A 259 -23.89 4.47 41.39
N PHE A 260 -23.51 3.55 40.50
CA PHE A 260 -23.81 3.63 39.07
C PHE A 260 -25.29 3.37 38.83
N ASN A 261 -26.05 4.40 38.39
CA ASN A 261 -27.47 4.24 38.07
C ASN A 261 -27.69 4.35 36.56
N ILE A 262 -28.17 3.27 35.94
CA ILE A 262 -28.54 3.23 34.52
C ILE A 262 -30.00 2.78 34.39
N GLY A 263 -30.82 3.58 33.71
CA GLY A 263 -32.24 3.30 33.52
C GLY A 263 -32.66 3.43 32.06
N GLY A 264 -33.75 2.75 31.69
CA GLY A 264 -34.36 2.78 30.35
C GLY A 264 -33.94 1.63 29.42
N ILE A 265 -32.83 0.94 29.69
CA ILE A 265 -32.40 -0.27 28.98
C ILE A 265 -31.83 -1.31 29.96
N ALA A 266 -31.85 -2.59 29.56
CA ALA A 266 -31.17 -3.64 30.31
C ALA A 266 -29.64 -3.51 30.19
N THR A 267 -28.94 -3.79 31.29
CA THR A 267 -27.47 -3.79 31.34
C THR A 267 -26.95 -4.98 32.16
N ASN A 268 -25.66 -5.30 32.03
CA ASN A 268 -25.01 -6.30 32.87
C ASN A 268 -24.61 -5.77 34.27
N LEU A 269 -25.05 -4.59 34.69
CA LEU A 269 -24.57 -3.92 35.90
C LEU A 269 -24.81 -4.74 37.18
N ASP A 270 -25.99 -5.34 37.33
CA ASP A 270 -26.30 -6.16 38.50
C ASP A 270 -25.53 -7.48 38.52
N LEU A 271 -25.17 -8.00 37.35
CA LEU A 271 -24.27 -9.14 37.23
C LEU A 271 -22.86 -8.79 37.73
N LEU A 272 -22.36 -7.60 37.38
CA LEU A 272 -21.07 -7.10 37.87
C LEU A 272 -21.07 -6.90 39.39
N ARG A 273 -22.18 -6.41 39.97
CA ARG A 273 -22.36 -6.29 41.42
C ARG A 273 -22.35 -7.65 42.11
N ALA A 274 -23.10 -8.60 41.59
CA ALA A 274 -23.11 -9.97 42.08
C ALA A 274 -21.70 -10.62 42.02
N LEU A 275 -20.94 -10.36 40.94
CA LEU A 275 -19.57 -10.85 40.81
C LEU A 275 -18.64 -10.20 41.84
N ALA A 276 -18.74 -8.89 42.05
CA ALA A 276 -17.90 -8.16 43.00
C ALA A 276 -18.17 -8.55 44.47
N GLU A 277 -19.33 -9.12 44.80
CA GLU A 277 -19.66 -9.64 46.14
C GLU A 277 -19.03 -11.01 46.44
N ARG A 278 -18.51 -11.74 45.42
CA ARG A 278 -17.97 -13.09 45.60
C ARG A 278 -16.63 -13.10 46.33
N GLU A 279 -16.46 -14.03 47.25
CA GLU A 279 -15.17 -14.27 47.91
C GLU A 279 -14.08 -14.73 46.92
N ASP A 280 -14.43 -15.55 45.94
CA ASP A 280 -13.50 -15.99 44.89
C ASP A 280 -12.98 -14.83 44.04
N PHE A 281 -13.79 -13.78 43.85
CA PHE A 281 -13.38 -12.56 43.18
C PHE A 281 -12.39 -11.76 44.04
N ALA A 282 -12.68 -11.61 45.34
CA ALA A 282 -11.79 -10.89 46.25
C ALA A 282 -10.45 -11.61 46.50
N SER A 283 -10.50 -12.94 46.63
CA SER A 283 -9.33 -13.81 46.83
C SER A 283 -8.63 -14.20 45.53
N GLN A 284 -9.22 -13.86 44.38
CA GLN A 284 -8.69 -14.10 43.04
C GLN A 284 -8.49 -15.59 42.72
N HIS A 285 -9.29 -16.47 43.31
CA HIS A 285 -9.39 -17.89 42.95
C HIS A 285 -10.24 -18.08 41.68
N VAL A 286 -9.79 -17.48 40.58
CA VAL A 286 -10.49 -17.44 39.29
C VAL A 286 -9.63 -17.98 38.15
N HIS A 287 -10.27 -18.48 37.10
CA HIS A 287 -9.65 -18.99 35.87
C HIS A 287 -10.56 -18.66 34.68
N THR A 288 -10.07 -18.85 33.45
CA THR A 288 -10.79 -18.50 32.21
C THR A 288 -12.15 -19.19 32.02
N ARG A 289 -12.48 -20.21 32.82
CA ARG A 289 -13.79 -20.91 32.83
C ARG A 289 -14.65 -20.59 34.05
N TYR A 290 -14.16 -19.75 34.97
CA TYR A 290 -14.84 -19.46 36.23
C TYR A 290 -16.22 -18.81 35.99
N MET A 291 -16.30 -17.83 35.08
CA MET A 291 -17.55 -17.13 34.79
C MET A 291 -18.64 -18.09 34.31
N GLU A 292 -18.31 -19.06 33.46
CA GLU A 292 -19.24 -20.06 32.95
C GLU A 292 -19.78 -20.97 34.06
N ALA A 293 -18.92 -21.37 35.00
CA ALA A 293 -19.31 -22.19 36.14
C ALA A 293 -20.13 -21.41 37.19
N ALA A 294 -19.79 -20.14 37.43
CA ALA A 294 -20.44 -19.30 38.43
C ALA A 294 -21.73 -18.63 37.93
N LEU A 295 -21.97 -18.58 36.61
CA LEU A 295 -23.02 -17.78 36.00
C LEU A 295 -24.44 -18.02 36.58
N PRO A 296 -24.91 -19.26 36.81
CA PRO A 296 -26.25 -19.48 37.35
C PRO A 296 -26.45 -18.80 38.71
N ALA A 297 -25.48 -18.93 39.61
CA ALA A 297 -25.52 -18.30 40.93
C ALA A 297 -25.40 -16.77 40.83
N LEU A 298 -24.61 -16.26 39.88
CA LEU A 298 -24.48 -14.82 39.64
C LEU A 298 -25.78 -14.21 39.11
N LEU A 299 -26.49 -14.88 38.21
CA LEU A 299 -27.78 -14.43 37.69
C LEU A 299 -28.86 -14.40 38.76
N GLU A 300 -28.92 -15.43 39.61
CA GLU A 300 -29.83 -15.47 40.76
C GLU A 300 -29.57 -14.28 41.70
N ARG A 301 -28.30 -14.04 42.04
CA ARG A 301 -27.92 -12.92 42.90
C ARG A 301 -28.19 -11.56 42.25
N ALA A 302 -27.93 -11.42 40.95
CA ALA A 302 -28.24 -10.20 40.19
C ALA A 302 -29.74 -9.87 40.21
N ALA A 303 -30.60 -10.88 40.05
CA ALA A 303 -32.06 -10.71 40.14
C ALA A 303 -32.50 -10.23 41.54
N GLN A 304 -31.88 -10.74 42.60
CA GLN A 304 -32.14 -10.29 43.98
C GLN A 304 -31.72 -8.83 44.18
N ILE A 305 -30.56 -8.43 43.64
CA ILE A 305 -30.07 -7.04 43.69
C ILE A 305 -31.04 -6.10 42.97
N ALA A 306 -31.46 -6.45 41.76
CA ALA A 306 -32.43 -5.68 40.99
C ALA A 306 -33.77 -5.50 41.74
N ALA A 307 -34.28 -6.56 42.39
CA ALA A 307 -35.48 -6.49 43.20
C ALA A 307 -35.33 -5.60 44.44
N GLN A 308 -34.17 -5.62 45.09
CA GLN A 308 -33.85 -4.77 46.24
C GLN A 308 -33.82 -3.28 45.85
N ASP A 309 -33.24 -2.95 44.71
CA ASP A 309 -33.16 -1.56 44.26
C ASP A 309 -34.51 -1.03 43.74
N ALA A 310 -35.31 -1.87 43.08
CA ALA A 310 -36.69 -1.53 42.74
C ALA A 310 -37.52 -1.20 43.99
N ALA A 311 -37.37 -1.98 45.07
CA ALA A 311 -38.03 -1.73 46.35
C ALA A 311 -37.55 -0.42 47.02
N ARG A 312 -36.23 -0.13 46.99
CA ARG A 312 -35.66 1.12 47.51
C ARG A 312 -36.15 2.35 46.74
N GLN A 313 -36.23 2.26 45.41
CA GLN A 313 -36.74 3.35 44.56
C GLN A 313 -38.23 3.62 44.82
N ALA A 314 -39.03 2.57 45.03
CA ALA A 314 -40.45 2.71 45.39
C ALA A 314 -40.67 3.42 46.74
N LEU A 315 -39.79 3.19 47.73
CA LEU A 315 -39.82 3.86 49.04
C LEU A 315 -39.40 5.34 48.98
N ALA A 316 -38.62 5.74 47.97
CA ALA A 316 -38.08 7.10 47.82
C ALA A 316 -39.01 8.07 47.04
N GLY A 317 -40.25 7.69 46.74
CA GLY A 317 -41.25 8.55 46.08
C GLY A 317 -41.00 8.79 44.58
N GLY A 318 -40.05 8.10 43.96
CA GLY A 318 -39.84 8.13 42.52
C GLY A 318 -40.86 7.25 41.80
N SER A 319 -41.46 7.74 40.70
CA SER A 319 -42.19 6.87 39.78
C SER A 319 -41.22 5.80 39.30
N ALA A 320 -41.53 4.52 39.53
CA ALA A 320 -40.73 3.42 39.02
C ALA A 320 -40.49 3.63 37.51
N PRO A 321 -39.23 3.60 37.01
CA PRO A 321 -39.02 3.53 35.57
C PRO A 321 -39.76 2.28 35.09
N ARG A 322 -40.68 2.47 34.15
CA ARG A 322 -41.29 1.36 33.41
C ARG A 322 -40.19 0.75 32.55
N VAL A 323 -39.36 -0.10 33.16
CA VAL A 323 -38.71 -1.17 32.40
C VAL A 323 -39.87 -1.93 31.81
N ALA A 324 -40.04 -1.84 30.49
CA ALA A 324 -40.94 -2.73 29.77
C ALA A 324 -40.60 -4.13 30.28
N ALA A 325 -41.56 -4.76 30.95
CA ALA A 325 -41.41 -6.13 31.38
C ALA A 325 -40.85 -6.91 30.19
N PRO A 326 -39.85 -7.78 30.36
CA PRO A 326 -39.55 -8.74 29.31
C PRO A 326 -40.91 -9.37 29.02
N SER A 327 -41.44 -9.16 27.80
CA SER A 327 -42.56 -9.96 27.36
C SER A 327 -42.09 -11.37 27.60
N SER A 328 -42.72 -12.03 28.56
CA SER A 328 -42.46 -13.42 28.87
C SER A 328 -42.91 -14.20 27.64
N THR A 329 -42.06 -14.27 26.62
CA THR A 329 -41.91 -15.49 25.87
C THR A 329 -41.26 -16.44 26.83
N ALA A 330 -42.09 -16.96 27.75
CA ALA A 330 -41.87 -18.24 28.33
C ALA A 330 -41.38 -19.12 27.18
N SER A 331 -40.22 -19.75 27.39
CA SER A 331 -39.87 -20.96 26.68
C SER A 331 -40.98 -21.97 26.97
N PHE A 332 -42.09 -21.87 26.25
CA PHE A 332 -42.87 -23.02 25.91
C PHE A 332 -41.93 -23.83 25.01
N GLU A 333 -41.27 -24.83 25.59
CA GLU A 333 -41.16 -26.08 24.86
C GLU A 333 -42.60 -26.48 24.54
N GLU A 334 -43.09 -25.99 23.41
CA GLU A 334 -44.37 -26.38 22.88
C GLU A 334 -44.22 -27.87 22.52
N GLN A 335 -44.69 -28.72 23.44
CA GLN A 335 -44.80 -30.15 23.23
C GLN A 335 -45.78 -30.37 22.08
N LEU A 336 -45.23 -30.54 20.89
CA LEU A 336 -45.97 -31.04 19.74
C LEU A 336 -46.47 -32.46 20.05
N GLY A 337 -47.70 -32.77 19.66
CA GLY A 337 -48.26 -34.11 19.80
C GLY A 337 -47.35 -35.17 19.16
N GLU A 338 -47.36 -36.39 19.69
CA GLU A 338 -46.53 -37.51 19.19
C GLU A 338 -46.66 -37.64 17.67
N GLY A 339 -45.54 -37.47 16.96
CA GLY A 339 -45.45 -37.63 15.52
C GLY A 339 -45.36 -36.34 14.69
N LEU A 340 -45.51 -35.14 15.26
CA LEU A 340 -45.43 -33.87 14.52
C LEU A 340 -44.01 -33.24 14.53
N CYS A 341 -43.66 -32.48 13.49
CA CYS A 341 -42.34 -31.85 13.31
C CYS A 341 -42.46 -30.32 13.24
N ALA A 342 -41.82 -29.58 14.15
CA ALA A 342 -41.78 -28.11 14.10
C ALA A 342 -40.65 -27.61 13.19
N VAL A 343 -40.95 -26.64 12.34
CA VAL A 343 -39.94 -25.82 11.67
C VAL A 343 -39.76 -24.53 12.45
N ARG A 344 -38.54 -24.31 12.96
CA ARG A 344 -38.20 -23.21 13.85
C ARG A 344 -37.32 -22.18 13.15
N ALA A 345 -37.43 -20.92 13.54
CA ALA A 345 -36.53 -19.87 13.10
C ALA A 345 -35.11 -20.14 13.68
N PRO A 346 -34.07 -20.33 12.86
CA PRO A 346 -32.71 -20.61 13.36
C PRO A 346 -32.02 -19.35 13.90
N MET A 347 -32.62 -18.18 13.70
CA MET A 347 -32.10 -16.88 14.12
C MET A 347 -33.25 -15.87 14.20
N ASN A 348 -33.00 -14.73 14.85
CA ASN A 348 -33.94 -13.61 14.82
C ASN A 348 -33.99 -13.03 13.41
N GLY A 349 -35.20 -12.83 12.88
CA GLY A 349 -35.39 -12.27 11.54
C GLY A 349 -36.83 -11.85 11.31
N ARG A 350 -37.08 -11.16 10.20
CA ARG A 350 -38.43 -10.86 9.73
C ARG A 350 -38.83 -11.88 8.68
N VAL A 351 -39.98 -12.53 8.84
CA VAL A 351 -40.49 -13.47 7.84
C VAL A 351 -40.84 -12.69 6.58
N ILE A 352 -40.21 -13.02 5.47
CA ILE A 352 -40.47 -12.43 4.15
C ILE A 352 -41.43 -13.33 3.38
N GLU A 353 -41.16 -14.63 3.36
CA GLU A 353 -41.99 -15.65 2.71
C GLU A 353 -42.25 -16.83 3.65
N LEU A 354 -43.40 -17.47 3.50
CA LEU A 354 -43.83 -18.61 4.31
C LEU A 354 -44.69 -19.56 3.47
N ALA A 355 -44.49 -20.87 3.64
CA ALA A 355 -45.33 -21.92 3.04
C ALA A 355 -46.78 -21.79 3.50
N ARG A 356 -47.73 -22.32 2.72
CA ARG A 356 -49.16 -22.23 3.03
C ARG A 356 -49.62 -23.46 3.81
N GLU A 357 -50.69 -23.27 4.57
CA GLU A 357 -51.37 -24.37 5.25
C GLU A 357 -51.90 -25.39 4.23
N ASN A 358 -51.70 -26.67 4.53
CA ASN A 358 -51.91 -27.86 3.67
C ASN A 358 -50.90 -28.09 2.54
N ASP A 359 -49.84 -27.29 2.41
CA ASP A 359 -48.78 -27.56 1.42
C ASP A 359 -48.05 -28.88 1.75
N LEU A 360 -47.85 -29.73 0.72
CA LEU A 360 -46.97 -30.89 0.80
C LEU A 360 -45.53 -30.44 0.53
N VAL A 361 -44.66 -30.55 1.52
CA VAL A 361 -43.26 -30.13 1.44
C VAL A 361 -42.32 -31.34 1.47
N LYS A 362 -41.26 -31.31 0.67
CA LYS A 362 -40.21 -32.34 0.67
C LYS A 362 -39.13 -32.00 1.71
N ALA A 363 -38.42 -33.01 2.19
CA ALA A 363 -37.20 -32.76 2.98
C ALA A 363 -36.20 -31.94 2.13
N GLY A 364 -35.67 -30.85 2.69
CA GLY A 364 -34.79 -29.90 2.02
C GLY A 364 -35.50 -28.79 1.23
N GLN A 365 -36.83 -28.82 1.08
CA GLN A 365 -37.57 -27.75 0.40
C GLN A 365 -37.68 -26.50 1.29
N THR A 366 -37.49 -25.31 0.72
CA THR A 366 -37.69 -24.04 1.45
C THR A 366 -39.16 -23.87 1.83
N VAL A 367 -39.40 -23.59 3.11
CA VAL A 367 -40.73 -23.42 3.70
C VAL A 367 -40.91 -22.06 4.40
N ALA A 368 -39.83 -21.31 4.64
CA ALA A 368 -39.87 -19.91 5.07
C ALA A 368 -38.62 -19.16 4.60
N VAL A 369 -38.69 -17.83 4.48
CA VAL A 369 -37.52 -16.96 4.22
C VAL A 369 -37.49 -15.88 5.29
N LEU A 370 -36.34 -15.69 5.95
CA LEU A 370 -36.13 -14.67 6.97
C LEU A 370 -35.17 -13.58 6.51
N ASP A 371 -35.55 -12.30 6.63
CA ASP A 371 -34.62 -11.16 6.54
C ASP A 371 -33.96 -10.96 7.91
N ALA A 372 -32.67 -11.25 7.97
CA ALA A 372 -31.84 -11.09 9.15
C ALA A 372 -30.46 -10.59 8.73
N MET A 373 -29.89 -9.63 9.48
CA MET A 373 -28.54 -9.10 9.21
C MET A 373 -28.35 -8.55 7.77
N LYS A 374 -29.41 -7.99 7.16
CA LYS A 374 -29.44 -7.52 5.76
C LYS A 374 -29.30 -8.62 4.69
N MET A 375 -29.55 -9.87 5.05
CA MET A 375 -29.56 -11.00 4.12
C MET A 375 -30.81 -11.87 4.31
N GLU A 376 -31.31 -12.42 3.21
CA GLU A 376 -32.39 -13.40 3.23
C GLU A 376 -31.86 -14.80 3.53
N HIS A 377 -32.47 -15.46 4.51
CA HIS A 377 -32.12 -16.80 4.97
C HIS A 377 -33.27 -17.75 4.66
N ALA A 378 -33.05 -18.67 3.72
CA ALA A 378 -34.01 -19.72 3.39
C ALA A 378 -34.05 -20.78 4.50
N ILE A 379 -35.24 -21.05 5.02
CA ILE A 379 -35.51 -22.09 6.02
C ILE A 379 -36.10 -23.29 5.31
N VAL A 380 -35.44 -24.43 5.43
CA VAL A 380 -35.83 -25.67 4.76
C VAL A 380 -36.52 -26.65 5.72
N ALA A 381 -37.45 -27.45 5.21
CA ALA A 381 -38.06 -28.53 5.98
C ALA A 381 -37.08 -29.68 6.18
N GLU A 382 -36.85 -30.12 7.43
CA GLU A 382 -35.93 -31.26 7.71
C GLU A 382 -36.51 -32.61 7.27
N ARG A 383 -37.83 -32.72 7.18
CA ARG A 383 -38.56 -33.94 6.80
C ARG A 383 -39.66 -33.62 5.80
N ALA A 384 -40.01 -34.60 4.97
CA ALA A 384 -41.18 -34.50 4.12
C ALA A 384 -42.46 -34.58 4.96
N GLY A 385 -43.46 -33.78 4.62
CA GLY A 385 -44.71 -33.72 5.39
C GLY A 385 -45.67 -32.69 4.85
N ARG A 386 -46.87 -32.64 5.43
CA ARG A 386 -47.89 -31.65 5.13
C ARG A 386 -47.83 -30.53 6.16
N VAL A 387 -47.82 -29.27 5.72
CA VAL A 387 -47.97 -28.12 6.62
C VAL A 387 -49.37 -28.16 7.19
N ILE A 388 -49.49 -28.38 8.50
CA ILE A 388 -50.79 -28.48 9.18
C ILE A 388 -51.13 -27.25 10.01
N ASP A 389 -50.14 -26.39 10.28
CA ASP A 389 -50.31 -25.25 11.18
C ASP A 389 -49.24 -24.19 10.88
N LEU A 390 -49.66 -22.95 10.70
CA LEU A 390 -48.78 -21.78 10.52
C LEU A 390 -48.81 -20.94 11.80
N ARG A 391 -47.67 -20.85 12.48
CA ARG A 391 -47.51 -20.15 13.76
C ARG A 391 -46.99 -18.74 13.65
N THR A 392 -46.67 -18.30 12.43
CA THR A 392 -46.28 -16.94 12.10
C THR A 392 -46.88 -16.53 10.76
N ALA A 393 -46.91 -15.24 10.46
CA ALA A 393 -47.32 -14.71 9.17
C ALA A 393 -46.14 -14.06 8.41
N SER A 394 -46.22 -14.01 7.09
CA SER A 394 -45.32 -13.17 6.28
C SER A 394 -45.41 -11.70 6.74
N GLY A 395 -44.26 -11.08 6.92
CA GLY A 395 -44.07 -9.73 7.45
C GLY A 395 -43.80 -9.67 8.96
N GLU A 396 -44.04 -10.74 9.71
CA GLU A 396 -43.91 -10.80 11.17
C GLU A 396 -42.46 -10.98 11.62
N GLN A 397 -42.11 -10.44 12.79
CA GLN A 397 -40.80 -10.61 13.40
C GLN A 397 -40.78 -11.92 14.19
N VAL A 398 -39.84 -12.81 13.87
CA VAL A 398 -39.66 -14.07 14.59
C VAL A 398 -38.34 -14.09 15.36
N GLY A 399 -38.38 -14.66 16.56
CA GLY A 399 -37.21 -14.89 17.40
C GLY A 399 -36.54 -16.24 17.12
N GLU A 400 -35.24 -16.34 17.38
CA GLU A 400 -34.48 -17.59 17.33
C GLU A 400 -35.15 -18.67 18.21
N GLY A 401 -35.42 -19.83 17.62
CA GLY A 401 -36.12 -20.96 18.24
C GLY A 401 -37.65 -20.94 18.16
N GLN A 402 -38.25 -19.83 17.72
CA GLN A 402 -39.71 -19.70 17.56
C GLN A 402 -40.21 -20.65 16.47
N VAL A 403 -41.28 -21.40 16.76
CA VAL A 403 -41.95 -22.26 15.76
C VAL A 403 -42.61 -21.35 14.74
N MET A 404 -42.27 -21.53 13.46
CA MET A 404 -42.88 -20.80 12.34
C MET A 404 -44.03 -21.60 11.74
N LEU A 405 -43.89 -22.92 11.64
CA LEU A 405 -44.92 -23.83 11.14
C LEU A 405 -44.72 -25.26 11.66
N VAL A 406 -45.76 -26.08 11.56
CA VAL A 406 -45.77 -27.49 11.99
C VAL A 406 -46.07 -28.37 10.78
N LEU A 407 -45.31 -29.46 10.67
CA LEU A 407 -45.43 -30.49 9.64
C LEU A 407 -45.96 -31.80 10.25
N GLU A 408 -46.94 -32.39 9.58
CA GLU A 408 -47.35 -33.79 9.76
C GLU A 408 -46.54 -34.67 8.80
N PRO A 409 -45.69 -35.61 9.27
CA PRO A 409 -44.87 -36.45 8.41
C PRO A 409 -45.73 -37.31 7.46
N ALA A 410 -45.35 -37.35 6.19
CA ALA A 410 -45.96 -38.21 5.18
C ALA A 410 -44.89 -39.04 4.47
N ASP A 411 -45.18 -40.32 4.20
CA ASP A 411 -44.27 -41.21 3.48
C ASP A 411 -44.05 -40.70 2.05
N ALA A 412 -42.77 -40.67 1.65
CA ALA A 412 -42.28 -40.14 0.38
C ALA A 412 -42.81 -40.98 -0.80
N GLY A 413 -43.98 -40.61 -1.32
CA GLY A 413 -44.63 -41.33 -2.40
C GLY A 413 -45.69 -40.50 -3.13
N ALA A 414 -45.36 -39.28 -3.55
CA ALA A 414 -46.17 -38.57 -4.55
C ALA A 414 -45.30 -37.58 -5.34
N HIS A 415 -45.13 -37.89 -6.62
CA HIS A 415 -44.52 -37.01 -7.61
C HIS A 415 -45.30 -35.69 -7.72
N ALA A 416 -44.58 -34.59 -7.50
CA ALA A 416 -44.90 -33.29 -8.07
C ALA A 416 -43.59 -32.78 -8.70
N ASP A 417 -43.63 -32.67 -10.03
CA ASP A 417 -42.61 -32.06 -10.87
C ASP A 417 -42.50 -30.59 -10.51
N GLY A 418 -41.58 -30.31 -9.59
CA GLY A 418 -41.01 -29.00 -9.39
C GLY A 418 -39.52 -29.21 -9.54
N GLU A 419 -39.04 -29.12 -10.78
CA GLU A 419 -37.63 -28.94 -11.06
C GLU A 419 -37.16 -27.79 -10.16
N ALA A 420 -36.30 -28.09 -9.18
CA ALA A 420 -35.41 -27.08 -8.67
C ALA A 420 -34.55 -26.71 -9.88
N GLU A 421 -34.97 -25.68 -10.63
CA GLU A 421 -34.16 -25.09 -11.68
C GLU A 421 -32.81 -24.80 -11.05
N CYS A 422 -31.82 -25.61 -11.41
CA CYS A 422 -30.43 -25.28 -11.19
C CYS A 422 -30.22 -24.01 -12.02
N ALA A 423 -30.37 -22.85 -11.38
CA ALA A 423 -30.30 -21.55 -12.04
C ALA A 423 -29.01 -21.55 -12.86
N ASP A 424 -29.16 -21.52 -14.18
CA ASP A 424 -28.04 -21.62 -15.10
C ASP A 424 -27.03 -20.52 -14.73
N PRO A 425 -25.81 -20.86 -14.29
CA PRO A 425 -24.80 -19.85 -13.97
C PRO A 425 -24.44 -18.96 -15.17
N ALA A 426 -24.77 -19.39 -16.39
CA ALA A 426 -24.63 -18.60 -17.60
C ALA A 426 -25.82 -17.66 -17.89
N ALA A 427 -26.96 -17.81 -17.22
CA ALA A 427 -28.10 -16.92 -17.39
C ALA A 427 -27.79 -15.52 -16.84
N ILE A 428 -27.80 -14.53 -17.74
CA ILE A 428 -27.56 -13.13 -17.36
C ILE A 428 -28.80 -12.61 -16.61
N ARG A 429 -28.62 -12.35 -15.31
CA ARG A 429 -29.66 -11.74 -14.47
C ARG A 429 -29.94 -10.29 -14.90
N ALA A 430 -31.15 -9.80 -14.62
CA ALA A 430 -31.55 -8.44 -14.98
C ALA A 430 -30.70 -7.34 -14.32
N ASP A 431 -30.19 -7.56 -13.11
CA ASP A 431 -29.26 -6.64 -12.46
C ASP A 431 -27.88 -6.63 -13.14
N LEU A 432 -27.35 -7.80 -13.49
CA LEU A 432 -26.13 -7.94 -14.27
C LEU A 432 -26.27 -7.33 -15.67
N GLN A 433 -27.40 -7.55 -16.35
CA GLN A 433 -27.67 -6.95 -17.66
C GLN A 433 -27.62 -5.42 -17.60
N ARG A 434 -28.23 -4.79 -16.58
CA ARG A 434 -28.12 -3.34 -16.37
C ARG A 434 -26.69 -2.85 -16.22
N VAL A 435 -25.84 -3.64 -15.54
CA VAL A 435 -24.41 -3.33 -15.40
C VAL A 435 -23.70 -3.47 -16.75
N LEU A 436 -23.96 -4.54 -17.50
CA LEU A 436 -23.38 -4.77 -18.83
C LEU A 436 -23.77 -3.66 -19.82
N ASP A 437 -25.06 -3.28 -19.84
CA ASP A 437 -25.58 -2.19 -20.67
C ASP A 437 -24.89 -0.87 -20.33
N ARG A 438 -24.67 -0.60 -19.04
CA ARG A 438 -23.97 0.60 -18.59
C ARG A 438 -22.49 0.59 -18.97
N HIS A 439 -21.83 -0.57 -18.90
CA HIS A 439 -20.43 -0.72 -19.31
C HIS A 439 -20.26 -0.64 -20.83
N ALA A 440 -21.27 -0.96 -21.64
CA ALA A 440 -21.18 -0.91 -23.09
C ALA A 440 -20.70 0.47 -23.59
N PHE A 441 -21.20 1.57 -22.99
CA PHE A 441 -20.81 2.95 -23.31
C PHE A 441 -19.34 3.28 -23.04
N LEU A 442 -18.63 2.45 -22.29
CA LEU A 442 -17.20 2.63 -22.06
C LEU A 442 -16.40 2.27 -23.31
N TYR A 443 -16.85 1.27 -24.06
CA TYR A 443 -16.10 0.66 -25.17
C TYR A 443 -16.37 1.32 -26.51
N ASP A 444 -15.37 1.24 -27.39
CA ASP A 444 -15.39 1.87 -28.72
C ASP A 444 -16.55 1.37 -29.61
N ALA A 445 -16.96 0.11 -29.43
CA ALA A 445 -18.10 -0.49 -30.14
C ALA A 445 -19.41 0.29 -29.95
N ALA A 446 -19.60 0.93 -28.79
CA ALA A 446 -20.79 1.75 -28.52
C ALA A 446 -20.62 3.23 -28.92
N ARG A 447 -19.46 3.62 -29.50
CA ARG A 447 -19.10 5.01 -29.78
C ARG A 447 -18.59 5.23 -31.23
N PRO A 448 -19.25 4.67 -32.26
CA PRO A 448 -18.71 4.60 -33.62
C PRO A 448 -18.38 5.97 -34.23
N GLU A 449 -19.15 7.02 -33.94
CA GLU A 449 -18.86 8.35 -34.47
C GLU A 449 -17.60 8.98 -33.87
N ALA A 450 -17.38 8.78 -32.56
CA ALA A 450 -16.19 9.30 -31.88
C ALA A 450 -14.93 8.60 -32.39
N VAL A 451 -15.02 7.27 -32.53
CA VAL A 451 -13.97 6.42 -33.11
C VAL A 451 -13.66 6.85 -34.55
N ALA A 452 -14.67 6.97 -35.41
CA ALA A 452 -14.49 7.38 -36.80
C ALA A 452 -13.84 8.78 -36.93
N ARG A 453 -14.24 9.75 -36.11
CA ARG A 453 -13.60 11.09 -36.08
C ARG A 453 -12.13 11.02 -35.66
N ARG A 454 -11.78 10.08 -34.79
CA ARG A 454 -10.42 9.88 -34.30
C ARG A 454 -9.53 9.23 -35.36
N HIS A 455 -10.00 8.12 -35.94
CA HIS A 455 -9.32 7.41 -37.03
C HIS A 455 -9.16 8.26 -38.30
N ALA A 456 -10.11 9.15 -38.61
CA ALA A 456 -10.00 10.09 -39.73
C ALA A 456 -8.80 11.06 -39.60
N ARG A 457 -8.23 11.22 -38.39
CA ARG A 457 -7.01 12.01 -38.14
C ARG A 457 -5.75 11.16 -38.11
N GLY A 458 -5.85 9.86 -38.40
CA GLY A 458 -4.75 8.90 -38.28
C GLY A 458 -4.34 8.63 -36.83
N GLN A 459 -5.26 8.83 -35.87
CA GLN A 459 -5.00 8.65 -34.44
C GLN A 459 -5.86 7.52 -33.89
N ARG A 460 -5.31 6.76 -32.95
CA ARG A 460 -5.98 5.71 -32.19
C ARG A 460 -6.88 6.30 -31.10
N THR A 461 -7.79 5.49 -30.60
CA THR A 461 -8.55 5.79 -29.39
C THR A 461 -7.70 5.52 -28.14
N ALA A 462 -8.11 6.08 -27.00
CA ALA A 462 -7.45 5.79 -25.73
C ALA A 462 -7.50 4.29 -25.38
N ARG A 463 -8.56 3.56 -25.77
CA ARG A 463 -8.67 2.12 -25.54
C ARG A 463 -7.76 1.31 -26.45
N GLU A 464 -7.71 1.63 -27.74
CA GLU A 464 -6.78 0.98 -28.67
C GLU A 464 -5.33 1.08 -28.18
N ASN A 465 -4.95 2.24 -27.62
CA ASN A 465 -3.62 2.43 -27.04
C ASN A 465 -3.39 1.62 -25.74
N VAL A 466 -4.39 1.55 -24.85
CA VAL A 466 -4.31 0.74 -23.62
C VAL A 466 -4.25 -0.75 -23.94
N ASP A 467 -5.03 -1.21 -24.92
CA ASP A 467 -5.09 -2.60 -25.36
C ASP A 467 -3.82 -3.05 -26.09
N ASP A 468 -3.13 -2.15 -26.82
CA ASP A 468 -1.84 -2.44 -27.45
C ASP A 468 -0.69 -2.47 -26.42
N LEU A 469 -0.77 -1.60 -25.41
CA LEU A 469 0.21 -1.55 -24.32
C LEU A 469 0.12 -2.79 -23.42
N CYS A 470 -1.08 -3.12 -22.95
CA CYS A 470 -1.30 -4.18 -21.97
C CYS A 470 -1.37 -5.55 -22.64
N ASP A 471 -0.88 -6.58 -21.97
CA ASP A 471 -1.06 -7.97 -22.40
C ASP A 471 -2.56 -8.31 -22.46
N ALA A 472 -2.95 -9.10 -23.45
CA ALA A 472 -4.35 -9.38 -23.74
C ALA A 472 -5.12 -9.88 -22.50
N GLY A 473 -6.22 -9.22 -22.18
CA GLY A 473 -7.09 -9.57 -21.04
C GLY A 473 -6.52 -9.26 -19.65
N SER A 474 -5.37 -8.58 -19.55
CA SER A 474 -4.75 -8.24 -18.27
C SER A 474 -5.28 -6.94 -17.64
N PHE A 475 -5.76 -6.00 -18.46
CA PHE A 475 -6.19 -4.69 -17.97
C PHE A 475 -7.45 -4.77 -17.11
N ARG A 476 -7.43 -4.11 -15.95
CA ARG A 476 -8.53 -3.98 -15.00
C ARG A 476 -8.79 -2.51 -14.75
N GLU A 477 -9.86 -2.01 -15.35
CA GLU A 477 -10.24 -0.60 -15.32
C GLU A 477 -10.83 -0.20 -13.96
N TYR A 478 -10.45 0.99 -13.48
CA TYR A 478 -10.89 1.58 -12.23
C TYR A 478 -11.85 2.73 -12.55
N GLY A 479 -12.99 2.79 -11.86
CA GLY A 479 -13.94 3.90 -11.96
C GLY A 479 -14.47 4.14 -13.38
N GLY A 480 -14.62 3.10 -14.20
CA GLY A 480 -15.09 3.24 -15.60
C GLY A 480 -16.45 3.93 -15.70
N LEU A 481 -17.34 3.69 -14.74
CA LEU A 481 -18.69 4.29 -14.71
C LEU A 481 -18.75 5.77 -14.25
N ALA A 482 -17.61 6.42 -14.01
CA ALA A 482 -17.56 7.83 -13.66
C ALA A 482 -18.10 8.72 -14.80
N LEU A 483 -18.77 9.81 -14.42
CA LEU A 483 -19.33 10.82 -15.32
C LEU A 483 -18.71 12.19 -15.06
N ALA A 484 -18.79 13.12 -16.02
CA ALA A 484 -18.40 14.51 -15.74
C ALA A 484 -19.29 15.13 -14.65
N ALA A 485 -18.73 16.03 -13.85
CA ALA A 485 -19.43 16.72 -12.77
C ALA A 485 -20.31 17.88 -13.28
N GLN A 486 -21.21 17.56 -14.22
CA GLN A 486 -22.08 18.51 -14.92
C GLN A 486 -23.57 18.09 -14.87
N ALA A 487 -23.98 17.30 -13.89
CA ALA A 487 -25.36 16.83 -13.70
C ALA A 487 -26.35 17.99 -13.48
N SER A 488 -25.86 19.14 -12.98
CA SER A 488 -26.68 20.36 -12.87
C SER A 488 -26.97 21.03 -14.22
N ARG A 489 -26.27 20.63 -15.30
CA ARG A 489 -26.36 21.26 -16.65
C ARG A 489 -26.80 20.32 -17.75
N ARG A 490 -26.65 19.01 -17.55
CA ARG A 490 -26.87 17.96 -18.54
C ARG A 490 -27.71 16.86 -17.93
N SER A 491 -28.51 16.19 -18.75
CA SER A 491 -29.25 15.02 -18.29
C SER A 491 -28.29 13.87 -17.97
N GLU A 492 -28.72 12.97 -17.10
CA GLU A 492 -27.97 11.75 -16.80
C GLU A 492 -27.69 10.95 -18.08
N SER A 493 -28.70 10.74 -18.93
CA SER A 493 -28.55 10.04 -20.21
C SER A 493 -27.49 10.65 -21.14
N ASP A 494 -27.39 11.99 -21.21
CA ASP A 494 -26.34 12.67 -21.98
C ASP A 494 -24.95 12.41 -21.38
N LEU A 495 -24.82 12.53 -20.06
CA LEU A 495 -23.56 12.26 -19.36
C LEU A 495 -23.11 10.81 -19.56
N ILE A 496 -24.05 9.86 -19.48
CA ILE A 496 -23.83 8.44 -19.74
C ILE A 496 -23.19 8.21 -21.11
N ALA A 497 -23.74 8.82 -22.16
CA ALA A 497 -23.30 8.60 -23.52
C ALA A 497 -22.03 9.40 -23.88
N ASN A 498 -21.91 10.62 -23.37
CA ASN A 498 -20.93 11.60 -23.85
C ASN A 498 -19.78 11.89 -22.87
N THR A 499 -19.86 11.38 -21.64
CA THR A 499 -18.80 11.53 -20.63
C THR A 499 -18.34 10.21 -19.98
N PRO A 500 -18.18 9.12 -20.76
CA PRO A 500 -17.74 7.84 -20.19
C PRO A 500 -16.38 8.00 -19.50
N ALA A 501 -16.25 7.36 -18.33
CA ALA A 501 -15.06 7.40 -17.49
C ALA A 501 -14.57 8.81 -17.10
N ASP A 502 -15.41 9.85 -17.25
CA ASP A 502 -15.05 11.26 -17.18
C ASP A 502 -13.83 11.63 -18.08
N GLY A 503 -13.68 10.95 -19.21
CA GLY A 503 -12.60 11.18 -20.17
C GLY A 503 -11.21 10.75 -19.71
N LEU A 504 -11.13 9.87 -18.71
CA LEU A 504 -9.86 9.27 -18.27
C LEU A 504 -10.07 7.79 -17.97
N ILE A 505 -9.37 6.94 -18.70
CA ILE A 505 -9.29 5.50 -18.43
C ILE A 505 -8.13 5.30 -17.46
N THR A 506 -8.40 4.71 -16.30
CA THR A 506 -7.35 4.34 -15.33
C THR A 506 -7.47 2.88 -14.97
N GLY A 507 -6.38 2.23 -14.61
CA GLY A 507 -6.41 0.84 -14.18
C GLY A 507 -5.04 0.23 -14.01
N THR A 508 -5.02 -1.07 -13.73
CA THR A 508 -3.79 -1.86 -13.69
C THR A 508 -3.82 -2.92 -14.78
N GLY A 509 -2.66 -3.21 -15.37
CA GLY A 509 -2.50 -4.24 -16.40
C GLY A 509 -1.15 -4.94 -16.26
N ALA A 510 -0.84 -5.83 -17.20
CA ALA A 510 0.49 -6.41 -17.36
C ALA A 510 1.09 -5.95 -18.69
N VAL A 511 2.40 -5.72 -18.71
CA VAL A 511 3.18 -5.38 -19.90
C VAL A 511 4.37 -6.31 -19.95
N ASN A 512 4.58 -6.95 -21.10
CA ASN A 512 5.67 -7.90 -21.35
C ASN A 512 5.58 -9.19 -20.50
N GLY A 513 4.37 -9.66 -20.19
CA GLY A 513 4.14 -10.90 -19.45
C GLY A 513 4.61 -12.18 -20.17
N SER A 514 4.90 -12.09 -21.48
CA SER A 514 5.59 -13.17 -22.22
C SER A 514 7.09 -13.25 -21.92
N LEU A 515 7.70 -12.17 -21.41
CA LEU A 515 9.14 -12.06 -21.13
C LEU A 515 9.44 -12.15 -19.63
N PHE A 516 8.51 -11.72 -18.78
CA PHE A 516 8.73 -11.60 -17.34
C PHE A 516 7.58 -12.20 -16.53
N ALA A 517 7.89 -12.61 -15.30
CA ALA A 517 6.90 -13.15 -14.37
C ALA A 517 5.78 -12.12 -14.08
N PRO A 518 4.54 -12.58 -13.76
CA PRO A 518 3.40 -11.71 -13.55
C PRO A 518 3.67 -10.56 -12.57
N GLU A 519 4.45 -10.77 -11.52
CA GLU A 519 4.75 -9.75 -10.51
C GLU A 519 5.59 -8.59 -11.08
N ARG A 520 6.46 -8.87 -12.05
CA ARG A 520 7.31 -7.88 -12.73
C ARG A 520 6.62 -7.24 -13.94
N ALA A 521 5.66 -7.93 -14.53
CA ALA A 521 4.91 -7.44 -15.69
C ALA A 521 3.89 -6.36 -15.32
N ARG A 522 3.43 -6.30 -14.06
CA ARG A 522 2.36 -5.38 -13.64
C ARG A 522 2.73 -3.91 -13.81
N CYS A 523 1.77 -3.11 -14.28
CA CYS A 523 1.88 -1.65 -14.37
C CYS A 523 0.54 -0.96 -14.03
N ALA A 524 0.60 0.31 -13.69
CA ALA A 524 -0.54 1.22 -13.65
C ALA A 524 -0.63 1.99 -14.98
N VAL A 525 -1.85 2.26 -15.45
CA VAL A 525 -2.08 2.99 -16.70
C VAL A 525 -3.10 4.10 -16.48
N LEU A 526 -2.81 5.27 -17.05
CA LEU A 526 -3.69 6.43 -17.16
C LEU A 526 -3.77 6.81 -18.63
N ALA A 527 -4.96 6.89 -19.21
CA ALA A 527 -5.13 7.29 -20.61
C ALA A 527 -6.26 8.31 -20.72
N TYR A 528 -5.91 9.57 -21.02
CA TYR A 528 -6.90 10.59 -21.28
C TYR A 528 -7.57 10.32 -22.63
N ASP A 529 -8.91 10.37 -22.64
CA ASP A 529 -9.69 10.18 -23.84
C ASP A 529 -10.03 11.54 -24.47
N ALA A 530 -9.27 11.92 -25.49
CA ALA A 530 -9.47 13.17 -26.23
C ALA A 530 -10.85 13.27 -26.91
N THR A 531 -11.56 12.15 -27.10
CA THR A 531 -12.92 12.16 -27.65
C THR A 531 -13.97 12.60 -26.61
N VAL A 532 -13.62 12.61 -25.32
CA VAL A 532 -14.48 13.07 -24.22
C VAL A 532 -13.99 14.43 -23.73
N LEU A 533 -14.76 15.47 -24.03
CA LEU A 533 -14.47 16.85 -23.58
C LEU A 533 -13.02 17.28 -23.82
N ALA A 534 -12.46 16.87 -24.98
CA ALA A 534 -11.09 17.15 -25.42
C ALA A 534 -10.00 16.66 -24.44
N GLY A 535 -10.24 15.58 -23.69
CA GLY A 535 -9.27 15.01 -22.75
C GLY A 535 -8.95 15.95 -21.57
N THR A 536 -9.83 16.90 -21.27
CA THR A 536 -9.64 17.89 -20.20
C THR A 536 -9.79 17.28 -18.81
N GLN A 537 -9.08 17.86 -17.85
CA GLN A 537 -9.09 17.43 -16.45
C GLN A 537 -10.33 17.97 -15.73
N GLY A 538 -11.15 17.06 -15.22
CA GLY A 538 -12.40 17.32 -14.50
C GLY A 538 -12.33 16.82 -13.06
N LYS A 539 -13.39 17.09 -12.28
CA LYS A 539 -13.38 16.74 -10.85
C LYS A 539 -13.33 15.24 -10.61
N ARG A 540 -14.09 14.44 -11.37
CA ARG A 540 -14.13 12.98 -11.14
C ARG A 540 -12.90 12.30 -11.74
N ASN A 541 -12.40 12.74 -12.89
CA ASN A 541 -11.17 12.17 -13.44
C ASN A 541 -9.94 12.48 -12.59
N HIS A 542 -9.84 13.62 -11.89
CA HIS A 542 -8.78 13.80 -10.91
C HIS A 542 -8.90 12.83 -9.71
N ILE A 543 -10.10 12.55 -9.21
CA ILE A 543 -10.29 11.54 -8.15
C ILE A 543 -9.81 10.17 -8.64
N LYS A 544 -10.07 9.83 -9.91
CA LYS A 544 -9.55 8.59 -10.53
C LYS A 544 -8.03 8.60 -10.64
N THR A 545 -7.43 9.72 -11.04
CA THR A 545 -5.97 9.93 -11.07
C THR A 545 -5.38 9.69 -9.68
N ASP A 546 -5.88 10.39 -8.66
CA ASP A 546 -5.38 10.27 -7.28
C ASP A 546 -5.45 8.81 -6.79
N ARG A 547 -6.56 8.13 -7.07
CA ARG A 547 -6.74 6.72 -6.68
C ARG A 547 -5.75 5.77 -7.36
N ILE A 548 -5.52 5.90 -8.66
CA ILE A 548 -4.60 4.98 -9.35
C ILE A 548 -3.14 5.27 -8.97
N LEU A 549 -2.79 6.52 -8.68
CA LEU A 549 -1.45 6.89 -8.19
C LEU A 549 -1.19 6.33 -6.79
N GLU A 550 -2.18 6.37 -5.91
CA GLU A 550 -2.11 5.72 -4.60
C GLU A 550 -1.81 4.21 -4.75
N VAL A 551 -2.54 3.53 -5.64
CA VAL A 551 -2.34 2.11 -5.93
C VAL A 551 -0.94 1.87 -6.51
N ALA A 552 -0.48 2.71 -7.44
CA ALA A 552 0.83 2.58 -8.05
C ALA A 552 1.96 2.72 -7.02
N LEU A 553 1.88 3.71 -6.13
CA LEU A 553 2.88 3.93 -5.10
C LEU A 553 2.89 2.81 -4.04
N GLN A 554 1.71 2.42 -3.54
CA GLN A 554 1.57 1.34 -2.55
C GLN A 554 2.12 0.01 -3.06
N ASN A 555 1.92 -0.28 -4.35
CA ASN A 555 2.30 -1.55 -4.95
C ASN A 555 3.59 -1.48 -5.77
N ARG A 556 4.28 -0.33 -5.78
CA ARG A 556 5.50 -0.09 -6.57
C ARG A 556 5.35 -0.44 -8.05
N LEU A 557 4.23 -0.03 -8.64
CA LEU A 557 3.91 -0.31 -10.05
C LEU A 557 4.52 0.76 -10.96
N PRO A 558 5.32 0.36 -11.99
CA PRO A 558 5.62 1.25 -13.10
C PRO A 558 4.34 1.86 -13.66
N THR A 559 4.39 3.14 -14.02
CA THR A 559 3.20 3.89 -14.41
C THR A 559 3.34 4.44 -15.82
N VAL A 560 2.34 4.20 -16.67
CA VAL A 560 2.26 4.74 -18.03
C VAL A 560 1.10 5.72 -18.14
N ILE A 561 1.37 6.93 -18.64
CA ILE A 561 0.36 7.94 -18.92
C ILE A 561 0.30 8.24 -20.42
N PHE A 562 -0.86 8.06 -21.05
CA PHE A 562 -1.18 8.66 -22.34
C PHE A 562 -1.76 10.06 -22.10
N ALA A 563 -0.88 11.05 -22.16
CA ALA A 563 -1.20 12.44 -21.89
C ALA A 563 -1.67 13.13 -23.19
N GLU A 564 -2.98 13.31 -23.30
CA GLU A 564 -3.60 14.08 -24.37
C GLU A 564 -4.76 14.88 -23.81
N GLY A 565 -4.79 16.19 -24.07
CA GLY A 565 -5.88 17.08 -23.72
C GLY A 565 -5.44 18.45 -23.24
N GLY A 566 -6.43 19.22 -22.77
CA GLY A 566 -6.25 20.55 -22.20
C GLY A 566 -6.28 20.58 -20.68
N GLY A 567 -6.34 21.79 -20.11
CA GLY A 567 -6.33 22.00 -18.66
C GLY A 567 -7.66 21.74 -17.96
N GLY A 568 -7.75 22.26 -16.73
CA GLY A 568 -8.91 22.12 -15.86
C GLY A 568 -10.21 22.58 -16.52
N ARG A 569 -11.31 21.87 -16.21
CA ARG A 569 -12.60 22.02 -16.86
C ARG A 569 -13.53 22.94 -16.07
N PRO A 570 -13.76 24.21 -16.49
CA PRO A 570 -14.61 25.15 -15.74
C PRO A 570 -16.09 24.77 -15.74
N GLY A 571 -16.51 23.87 -16.64
CA GLY A 571 -17.88 23.41 -16.76
C GLY A 571 -18.34 22.46 -15.64
N ASP A 572 -17.42 21.96 -14.82
CA ASP A 572 -17.69 21.02 -13.72
C ASP A 572 -18.18 21.75 -12.46
N ILE A 573 -19.49 22.02 -12.40
CA ILE A 573 -20.10 22.87 -11.37
C ILE A 573 -20.78 22.11 -10.23
N ASP A 574 -20.84 20.77 -10.29
CA ASP A 574 -21.53 19.98 -9.25
C ASP A 574 -20.77 19.92 -7.92
N PHE A 575 -19.51 20.36 -7.89
CA PHE A 575 -18.70 20.45 -6.67
C PHE A 575 -18.47 21.92 -6.30
N PRO A 576 -18.69 22.32 -5.04
CA PRO A 576 -18.35 23.67 -4.59
C PRO A 576 -16.82 23.82 -4.62
N THR A 577 -16.30 24.47 -5.65
CA THR A 577 -14.87 24.72 -5.83
C THR A 577 -14.68 26.15 -6.33
N VAL A 578 -13.81 26.90 -5.65
CA VAL A 578 -13.44 28.25 -6.08
C VAL A 578 -12.30 28.20 -7.11
N ALA A 579 -11.13 27.68 -6.72
CA ALA A 579 -9.96 27.63 -7.60
C ALA A 579 -9.40 26.21 -7.84
N GLY A 580 -9.77 25.23 -7.00
CA GLY A 580 -9.28 23.85 -7.15
C GLY A 580 -7.79 23.65 -6.84
N LEU A 581 -7.11 24.64 -6.26
CA LEU A 581 -5.67 24.60 -5.97
C LEU A 581 -5.26 23.61 -4.88
N TYR A 582 -6.23 23.05 -4.16
CA TYR A 582 -6.00 22.00 -3.17
C TYR A 582 -5.82 20.61 -3.81
N GLN A 583 -5.91 20.49 -5.14
CA GLN A 583 -5.94 19.20 -5.81
C GLN A 583 -4.58 18.49 -5.74
N PRO A 584 -4.51 17.26 -5.20
CA PRO A 584 -3.23 16.61 -4.93
C PRO A 584 -2.61 15.95 -6.17
N SER A 585 -3.36 15.75 -7.26
CA SER A 585 -2.94 14.91 -8.40
C SER A 585 -1.55 15.21 -8.95
N PHE A 586 -1.18 16.49 -9.04
CA PHE A 586 0.13 16.88 -9.57
C PHE A 586 1.26 16.53 -8.60
N ALA A 587 1.06 16.74 -7.30
CA ALA A 587 2.02 16.36 -6.28
C ALA A 587 2.12 14.83 -6.17
N ALA A 588 0.99 14.14 -6.10
CA ALA A 588 0.92 12.68 -6.04
C ALA A 588 1.56 12.01 -7.27
N PHE A 589 1.42 12.60 -8.46
CA PHE A 589 2.08 12.09 -9.66
C PHE A 589 3.59 12.33 -9.61
N ALA A 590 4.01 13.51 -9.18
CA ALA A 590 5.43 13.84 -9.03
C ALA A 590 6.13 12.98 -7.97
N GLU A 591 5.42 12.53 -6.92
CA GLU A 591 5.91 11.60 -5.90
C GLU A 591 6.31 10.22 -6.47
N LEU A 592 5.86 9.85 -7.67
CA LEU A 592 6.32 8.62 -8.33
C LEU A 592 7.78 8.72 -8.82
N SER A 593 8.28 9.94 -9.04
CA SER A 593 9.65 10.17 -9.51
C SER A 593 10.67 9.54 -8.56
N GLY A 594 11.52 8.67 -9.09
CA GLY A 594 12.52 7.95 -8.29
C GLY A 594 11.98 6.78 -7.48
N GLU A 595 10.66 6.60 -7.39
CA GLU A 595 10.03 5.51 -6.64
C GLU A 595 9.60 4.35 -7.56
N VAL A 596 9.16 4.64 -8.79
CA VAL A 596 8.81 3.69 -9.85
C VAL A 596 9.17 4.26 -11.24
N PRO A 597 9.42 3.44 -12.28
CA PRO A 597 9.57 3.96 -13.64
C PRO A 597 8.28 4.60 -14.14
N VAL A 598 8.36 5.85 -14.60
CA VAL A 598 7.20 6.60 -15.13
C VAL A 598 7.39 6.92 -16.62
N VAL A 599 6.46 6.47 -17.45
CA VAL A 599 6.47 6.69 -18.91
C VAL A 599 5.30 7.58 -19.32
N GLY A 600 5.60 8.66 -20.01
CA GLY A 600 4.64 9.56 -20.62
C GLY A 600 4.60 9.41 -22.14
N ILE A 601 3.41 9.28 -22.71
CA ILE A 601 3.18 9.22 -24.15
C ILE A 601 2.28 10.39 -24.55
N ALA A 602 2.70 11.16 -25.54
CA ALA A 602 1.93 12.28 -26.07
C ALA A 602 1.66 12.12 -27.58
N SER A 603 0.39 12.20 -27.95
CA SER A 603 -0.05 12.39 -29.33
C SER A 603 -1.08 13.51 -29.43
N GLY A 604 -1.09 14.23 -30.55
CA GLY A 604 -1.99 15.35 -30.74
C GLY A 604 -1.66 16.54 -29.83
N ARG A 605 -2.56 16.89 -28.90
CA ARG A 605 -2.44 18.14 -28.11
C ARG A 605 -2.32 17.81 -26.63
N CYS A 606 -1.24 18.22 -25.99
CA CYS A 606 -0.99 18.01 -24.56
C CYS A 606 -0.66 19.35 -23.91
N PHE A 607 -1.64 19.97 -23.26
CA PHE A 607 -1.50 21.29 -22.67
C PHE A 607 -1.79 21.33 -21.18
N ALA A 608 -1.32 22.38 -20.51
CA ALA A 608 -1.71 22.72 -19.15
C ALA A 608 -1.37 21.60 -18.15
N GLY A 609 -2.37 21.12 -17.39
CA GLY A 609 -2.17 20.07 -16.40
C GLY A 609 -1.71 18.74 -17.02
N ASN A 610 -2.13 18.39 -18.23
CA ASN A 610 -1.63 17.18 -18.90
C ASN A 610 -0.15 17.31 -19.25
N ALA A 611 0.28 18.50 -19.69
CA ALA A 611 1.70 18.78 -19.94
C ALA A 611 2.52 18.79 -18.64
N ALA A 612 1.94 19.26 -17.53
CA ALA A 612 2.58 19.22 -16.22
C ALA A 612 2.81 17.77 -15.75
N LEU A 613 1.81 16.88 -15.88
CA LEU A 613 1.97 15.46 -15.57
C LEU A 613 3.01 14.80 -16.49
N LEU A 614 2.95 15.08 -17.79
CA LEU A 614 3.91 14.56 -18.76
C LEU A 614 5.35 14.97 -18.41
N GLY A 615 5.56 16.24 -18.05
CA GLY A 615 6.88 16.77 -17.66
C GLY A 615 7.48 16.17 -16.40
N CYS A 616 6.70 15.43 -15.60
CA CYS A 616 7.17 14.70 -14.42
C CYS A 616 7.61 13.25 -14.73
N CYS A 617 7.53 12.79 -15.99
CA CYS A 617 7.87 11.41 -16.35
C CYS A 617 9.40 11.20 -16.46
N ASP A 618 9.85 9.95 -16.28
CA ASP A 618 11.25 9.57 -16.55
C ASP A 618 11.54 9.51 -18.05
N LEU A 619 10.55 9.05 -18.82
CA LEU A 619 10.58 8.98 -20.28
C LEU A 619 9.37 9.68 -20.87
N ILE A 620 9.59 10.57 -21.82
CA ILE A 620 8.57 11.22 -22.64
C ILE A 620 8.73 10.78 -24.09
N ILE A 621 7.73 10.06 -24.57
CA ILE A 621 7.59 9.62 -25.95
C ILE A 621 6.55 10.50 -26.63
N ALA A 622 6.91 11.14 -27.73
CA ALA A 622 5.97 11.97 -28.48
C ALA A 622 5.91 11.53 -29.94
N THR A 623 4.69 11.48 -30.48
CA THR A 623 4.47 11.33 -31.91
C THR A 623 4.77 12.64 -32.64
N ARG A 624 5.14 12.60 -33.93
CA ARG A 624 5.49 13.82 -34.69
C ARG A 624 4.38 14.86 -34.74
N ASN A 625 3.13 14.45 -34.62
CA ASN A 625 1.98 15.36 -34.64
C ASN A 625 1.70 16.01 -33.26
N ALA A 626 2.48 15.69 -32.23
CA ALA A 626 2.25 16.17 -30.88
C ALA A 626 2.63 17.65 -30.70
N ASN A 627 1.88 18.33 -29.84
CA ASN A 627 2.10 19.70 -29.38
C ASN A 627 2.02 19.71 -27.85
N ILE A 628 3.12 20.07 -27.19
CA ILE A 628 3.27 19.97 -25.74
C ILE A 628 3.55 21.36 -25.18
N GLY A 629 2.73 21.84 -24.25
CA GLY A 629 2.94 23.17 -23.67
C GLY A 629 2.23 23.43 -22.35
N MET A 630 2.86 24.20 -21.46
CA MET A 630 2.25 24.56 -20.17
C MET A 630 1.00 25.43 -20.32
N ALA A 631 0.84 26.12 -21.46
CA ALA A 631 -0.35 26.87 -21.79
C ALA A 631 -0.94 26.39 -23.12
N GLY A 632 -2.26 26.18 -23.17
CA GLY A 632 -3.01 26.01 -24.42
C GLY A 632 -3.48 27.37 -24.98
N PRO A 633 -4.05 27.41 -26.19
CA PRO A 633 -4.44 28.65 -26.86
C PRO A 633 -5.31 29.58 -26.01
N ALA A 634 -6.31 29.04 -25.32
CA ALA A 634 -7.23 29.82 -24.50
C ALA A 634 -6.54 30.51 -23.31
N MET A 635 -5.48 29.90 -22.73
CA MET A 635 -4.72 30.53 -21.65
C MET A 635 -3.78 31.61 -22.16
N ILE A 636 -3.17 31.41 -23.33
CA ILE A 636 -2.29 32.40 -23.97
C ILE A 636 -3.10 33.65 -24.36
N GLU A 637 -4.26 33.44 -24.97
CA GLU A 637 -5.21 34.51 -25.31
C GLU A 637 -5.72 35.21 -24.06
N GLY A 638 -6.15 34.45 -23.04
CA GLY A 638 -6.60 35.00 -21.75
C GLY A 638 -5.50 35.79 -21.01
N GLY A 639 -4.23 35.48 -21.24
CA GLY A 639 -3.08 36.22 -20.74
C GLY A 639 -2.70 37.46 -21.56
N GLY A 640 -3.41 37.75 -22.66
CA GLY A 640 -3.14 38.90 -23.52
C GLY A 640 -1.90 38.76 -24.41
N LEU A 641 -1.42 37.54 -24.64
CA LEU A 641 -0.19 37.27 -25.40
C LEU A 641 -0.43 37.05 -26.90
N GLY A 642 -1.69 37.14 -27.35
CA GLY A 642 -2.11 36.93 -28.72
C GLY A 642 -2.88 35.62 -28.92
N VAL A 643 -3.30 35.37 -30.16
CA VAL A 643 -4.07 34.19 -30.56
C VAL A 643 -3.18 33.29 -31.41
N PHE A 644 -3.03 32.05 -30.98
CA PHE A 644 -2.18 31.06 -31.64
C PHE A 644 -2.97 29.80 -31.94
N ARG A 645 -2.58 29.10 -33.00
CA ARG A 645 -3.13 27.77 -33.25
C ARG A 645 -2.50 26.79 -32.27
N PRO A 646 -3.20 25.71 -31.89
CA PRO A 646 -2.60 24.63 -31.11
C PRO A 646 -1.29 24.10 -31.70
N GLU A 647 -1.20 24.07 -33.03
CA GLU A 647 -0.03 23.59 -33.77
C GLU A 647 1.19 24.54 -33.70
N ASP A 648 0.99 25.79 -33.27
CA ASP A 648 2.07 26.76 -33.08
C ASP A 648 2.70 26.67 -31.67
N ILE A 649 2.11 25.86 -30.78
CA ILE A 649 2.45 25.83 -29.35
C ILE A 649 3.18 24.54 -29.02
N GLY A 650 4.50 24.65 -28.84
CA GLY A 650 5.37 23.54 -28.46
C GLY A 650 5.32 22.33 -29.40
N PRO A 651 5.58 22.50 -30.72
CA PRO A 651 5.68 21.36 -31.64
C PRO A 651 6.67 20.30 -31.15
N ALA A 652 6.33 19.02 -31.32
CA ALA A 652 7.15 17.90 -30.85
C ALA A 652 8.62 17.97 -31.30
N THR A 653 8.88 18.49 -32.51
CA THR A 653 10.25 18.69 -33.02
C THR A 653 11.04 19.69 -32.21
N VAL A 654 10.43 20.79 -31.77
CA VAL A 654 11.05 21.78 -30.88
C VAL A 654 11.33 21.15 -29.52
N GLN A 655 10.35 20.41 -28.99
CA GLN A 655 10.45 19.75 -27.69
C GLN A 655 11.47 18.60 -27.68
N TYR A 656 11.73 17.99 -28.84
CA TYR A 656 12.79 17.01 -29.00
C TYR A 656 14.19 17.64 -28.97
N HIS A 657 14.33 18.84 -29.53
CA HIS A 657 15.62 19.54 -29.58
C HIS A 657 15.98 20.27 -28.28
N ASN A 658 15.00 20.58 -27.43
CA ASN A 658 15.24 21.21 -26.13
C ASN A 658 15.27 20.21 -24.95
N GLY A 659 15.14 18.91 -25.22
CA GLY A 659 15.28 17.85 -24.21
C GLY A 659 14.01 17.46 -23.46
N VAL A 660 12.87 18.06 -23.78
CA VAL A 660 11.56 17.69 -23.20
C VAL A 660 11.09 16.32 -23.72
N VAL A 661 11.28 16.02 -25.00
CA VAL A 661 10.93 14.72 -25.59
C VAL A 661 12.18 13.85 -25.67
N ASP A 662 12.13 12.68 -25.04
CA ASP A 662 13.21 11.69 -25.07
C ASP A 662 13.21 10.89 -26.36
N LEU A 663 12.02 10.50 -26.84
CA LEU A 663 11.81 9.70 -28.05
C LEU A 663 10.75 10.34 -28.94
N LEU A 664 11.17 10.75 -30.15
CA LEU A 664 10.28 11.26 -31.18
C LEU A 664 9.99 10.15 -32.20
N VAL A 665 8.74 9.69 -32.24
CA VAL A 665 8.29 8.57 -33.08
C VAL A 665 7.25 9.02 -34.10
N ASP A 666 6.96 8.17 -35.10
CA ASP A 666 6.06 8.54 -36.20
C ASP A 666 4.60 8.48 -35.77
N ASP A 667 4.20 7.43 -35.05
CA ASP A 667 2.82 7.21 -34.61
C ASP A 667 2.69 6.57 -33.21
N GLU A 668 1.44 6.35 -32.79
CA GLU A 668 1.10 5.81 -31.47
C GLU A 668 1.50 4.33 -31.31
N ALA A 669 1.59 3.56 -32.40
CA ALA A 669 2.03 2.17 -32.37
C ALA A 669 3.52 2.09 -32.00
N ASP A 670 4.33 2.92 -32.67
CA ASP A 670 5.74 3.06 -32.36
C ASP A 670 5.94 3.57 -30.92
N ALA A 671 5.07 4.46 -30.45
CA ALA A 671 5.13 4.98 -29.09
C ALA A 671 4.89 3.88 -28.04
N VAL A 672 3.88 3.03 -28.26
CA VAL A 672 3.60 1.88 -27.38
C VAL A 672 4.75 0.87 -27.43
N ALA A 673 5.27 0.54 -28.61
CA ALA A 673 6.41 -0.36 -28.75
C ALA A 673 7.65 0.16 -27.99
N ALA A 674 7.95 1.46 -28.10
CA ALA A 674 9.03 2.10 -27.36
C ALA A 674 8.79 2.10 -25.84
N ALA A 675 7.56 2.33 -25.38
CA ALA A 675 7.20 2.25 -23.97
C ALA A 675 7.40 0.83 -23.41
N ARG A 676 6.95 -0.19 -24.14
CA ARG A 676 7.15 -1.60 -23.78
C ARG A 676 8.64 -1.96 -23.72
N HIS A 677 9.43 -1.48 -24.68
CA HIS A 677 10.88 -1.70 -24.71
C HIS A 677 11.56 -1.03 -23.52
N TYR A 678 11.24 0.22 -23.22
CA TYR A 678 11.76 0.95 -22.05
C TYR A 678 11.42 0.22 -20.74
N LEU A 679 10.14 -0.12 -20.51
CA LEU A 679 9.72 -0.82 -19.29
C LEU A 679 10.46 -2.16 -19.13
N SER A 680 10.70 -2.89 -20.22
CA SER A 680 11.44 -4.16 -20.17
C SER A 680 12.82 -4.02 -19.50
N MET A 681 13.47 -2.86 -19.63
CA MET A 681 14.80 -2.62 -19.05
C MET A 681 14.76 -2.64 -17.52
N PHE A 682 13.61 -2.37 -16.90
CA PHE A 682 13.44 -2.34 -15.45
C PHE A 682 12.72 -3.59 -14.90
N GLN A 683 12.30 -4.51 -15.78
CA GLN A 683 11.58 -5.73 -15.41
C GLN A 683 12.51 -6.93 -15.18
N GLY A 684 13.74 -6.89 -15.69
CA GLY A 684 14.79 -7.86 -15.38
C GLY A 684 15.62 -8.30 -16.59
N ARG A 685 16.32 -9.44 -16.42
CA ARG A 685 17.13 -10.09 -17.48
C ARG A 685 16.21 -10.85 -18.45
N VAL A 686 16.55 -10.83 -19.74
CA VAL A 686 15.91 -11.69 -20.76
C VAL A 686 16.79 -12.91 -21.08
N GLY A 687 16.16 -14.05 -21.36
CA GLY A 687 16.86 -15.31 -21.65
C GLY A 687 17.33 -15.44 -23.10
N ASP A 688 16.53 -14.95 -24.04
CA ASP A 688 16.85 -14.98 -25.47
C ASP A 688 17.54 -13.68 -25.89
N TRP A 689 18.77 -13.80 -26.39
CA TRP A 689 19.60 -12.66 -26.82
C TRP A 689 20.68 -13.14 -27.79
N GLN A 690 21.13 -12.21 -28.64
CA GLN A 690 22.22 -12.46 -29.60
C GLN A 690 23.30 -11.40 -29.42
N ALA A 691 24.55 -11.85 -29.21
CA ALA A 691 25.70 -10.97 -29.16
C ALA A 691 26.12 -10.52 -30.58
N PRO A 692 26.58 -9.26 -30.75
CA PRO A 692 27.18 -8.79 -31.99
C PRO A 692 28.57 -9.41 -32.21
N ASP A 693 29.15 -9.23 -33.40
CA ASP A 693 30.54 -9.62 -33.65
C ASP A 693 31.51 -8.75 -32.84
N ALA A 694 32.12 -9.35 -31.82
CA ALA A 694 33.08 -8.68 -30.95
C ALA A 694 34.31 -8.14 -31.73
N LEU A 695 34.70 -8.78 -32.83
CA LEU A 695 35.87 -8.35 -33.60
C LEU A 695 35.65 -7.00 -34.31
N ALA A 696 34.39 -6.65 -34.61
CA ALA A 696 34.03 -5.39 -35.23
C ALA A 696 34.44 -4.17 -34.37
N LEU A 697 34.49 -4.33 -33.04
CA LEU A 697 34.90 -3.26 -32.12
C LEU A 697 36.33 -2.76 -32.37
N ARG A 698 37.23 -3.61 -32.89
CA ARG A 698 38.63 -3.23 -33.17
C ARG A 698 38.78 -2.15 -34.22
N GLN A 699 37.76 -1.94 -35.06
CA GLN A 699 37.78 -0.99 -36.17
C GLN A 699 36.95 0.28 -35.90
N VAL A 700 36.29 0.37 -34.74
CA VAL A 700 35.40 1.49 -34.42
C VAL A 700 36.17 2.80 -34.27
N VAL A 701 37.29 2.78 -33.54
CA VAL A 701 38.14 3.97 -33.34
C VAL A 701 39.23 3.98 -34.42
N PRO A 702 39.30 5.03 -35.27
CA PRO A 702 40.37 5.14 -36.26
C PRO A 702 41.74 5.32 -35.59
N GLU A 703 42.77 4.66 -36.11
CA GLU A 703 44.16 4.82 -35.62
C GLU A 703 44.65 6.28 -35.72
N ASN A 704 44.21 7.01 -36.74
CA ASN A 704 44.48 8.45 -36.81
C ASN A 704 43.66 9.18 -35.73
N ARG A 705 44.33 9.59 -34.65
CA ARG A 705 43.75 10.30 -33.49
C ARG A 705 42.95 11.56 -33.82
N LEU A 706 43.19 12.19 -34.97
CA LEU A 706 42.46 13.39 -35.41
C LEU A 706 41.17 13.07 -36.19
N ARG A 707 41.00 11.81 -36.63
CA ARG A 707 39.82 11.41 -37.40
C ARG A 707 38.63 11.19 -36.48
N VAL A 708 37.51 11.79 -36.84
CA VAL A 708 36.24 11.64 -36.14
C VAL A 708 35.56 10.31 -36.48
N TYR A 709 34.77 9.76 -35.56
CA TYR A 709 33.97 8.55 -35.75
C TYR A 709 32.66 8.67 -34.96
N ASP A 710 31.75 7.71 -35.13
CA ASP A 710 30.45 7.66 -34.44
C ASP A 710 30.50 6.64 -33.30
N THR A 711 30.38 7.10 -32.06
CA THR A 711 30.42 6.21 -30.89
C THR A 711 29.20 5.31 -30.77
N ARG A 712 28.12 5.54 -31.54
CA ARG A 712 27.02 4.57 -31.67
C ARG A 712 27.48 3.22 -32.22
N ALA A 713 28.54 3.18 -33.02
CA ALA A 713 29.13 1.92 -33.48
C ALA A 713 29.72 1.11 -32.32
N ALA A 714 30.32 1.77 -31.32
CA ALA A 714 30.77 1.11 -30.10
C ALA A 714 29.58 0.62 -29.26
N ILE A 715 28.53 1.45 -29.10
CA ILE A 715 27.31 1.06 -28.38
C ILE A 715 26.69 -0.20 -29.01
N ALA A 716 26.48 -0.19 -30.33
CA ALA A 716 25.90 -1.32 -31.07
C ALA A 716 26.80 -2.56 -31.05
N GLY A 717 28.12 -2.40 -31.08
CA GLY A 717 29.07 -3.51 -30.97
C GLY A 717 29.19 -4.10 -29.56
N LEU A 718 28.68 -3.42 -28.54
CA LEU A 718 28.63 -3.92 -27.17
C LEU A 718 27.27 -4.51 -26.80
N ALA A 719 26.18 -3.89 -27.26
CA ALA A 719 24.82 -4.26 -26.92
C ALA A 719 24.33 -5.52 -27.65
N ASP A 720 23.41 -6.26 -27.03
CA ASP A 720 22.66 -7.34 -27.67
C ASP A 720 21.90 -6.79 -28.88
N ALA A 721 21.84 -7.58 -29.97
CA ALA A 721 21.16 -7.19 -31.18
C ALA A 721 19.70 -6.78 -30.90
N GLY A 722 19.28 -5.60 -31.39
CA GLY A 722 17.93 -5.07 -31.21
C GLY A 722 17.62 -4.49 -29.82
N SER A 723 18.57 -4.51 -28.87
CA SER A 723 18.30 -4.03 -27.49
C SER A 723 18.53 -2.54 -27.25
N VAL A 724 19.18 -1.83 -28.19
CA VAL A 724 19.55 -0.42 -28.00
C VAL A 724 18.31 0.47 -28.11
N LEU A 725 18.08 1.28 -27.08
CA LEU A 725 17.09 2.34 -27.03
C LEU A 725 17.80 3.66 -26.69
N GLU A 726 18.12 4.47 -27.71
CA GLU A 726 18.77 5.77 -27.54
C GLU A 726 17.77 6.81 -27.02
N LEU A 727 18.12 7.49 -25.93
CA LEU A 727 17.27 8.50 -25.28
C LEU A 727 17.80 9.91 -25.53
N ARG A 728 16.88 10.88 -25.69
CA ARG A 728 17.18 12.31 -25.92
C ARG A 728 18.19 12.54 -27.03
N ALA A 729 18.09 11.82 -28.15
CA ALA A 729 19.05 11.95 -29.24
C ALA A 729 19.06 13.35 -29.90
N GLY A 730 17.98 14.14 -29.71
CA GLY A 730 17.85 15.50 -30.22
C GLY A 730 18.46 16.61 -29.37
N PHE A 731 18.82 16.31 -28.11
CA PHE A 731 19.33 17.27 -27.11
C PHE A 731 20.67 16.80 -26.53
N GLY A 732 21.53 17.73 -26.10
CA GLY A 732 22.81 17.40 -25.47
C GLY A 732 23.67 16.45 -26.31
N THR A 733 23.77 16.71 -27.62
CA THR A 733 24.34 15.77 -28.61
C THR A 733 25.82 15.44 -28.41
N GLY A 734 26.51 16.15 -27.50
CA GLY A 734 27.86 15.85 -27.04
C GLY A 734 28.00 14.52 -26.29
N ILE A 735 26.91 13.98 -25.73
CA ILE A 735 26.87 12.66 -25.10
C ILE A 735 25.67 11.87 -25.62
N HIS A 736 25.92 10.66 -26.11
CA HIS A 736 24.88 9.67 -26.38
C HIS A 736 24.50 8.97 -25.08
N THR A 737 23.21 8.81 -24.86
CA THR A 737 22.62 8.08 -23.74
C THR A 737 21.71 7.01 -24.31
N ALA A 738 21.91 5.75 -23.93
CA ALA A 738 21.07 4.66 -24.38
C ALA A 738 20.84 3.63 -23.28
N LEU A 739 19.63 3.08 -23.21
CA LEU A 739 19.42 1.81 -22.50
C LEU A 739 19.70 0.67 -23.47
N ALA A 740 20.33 -0.40 -22.99
CA ALA A 740 20.66 -1.56 -23.81
C ALA A 740 20.74 -2.81 -22.95
N ARG A 741 20.97 -3.96 -23.58
CA ARG A 741 21.26 -5.21 -22.88
C ARG A 741 22.63 -5.76 -23.24
N ILE A 742 23.28 -6.42 -22.28
CA ILE A 742 24.49 -7.20 -22.51
C ILE A 742 24.27 -8.56 -21.85
N GLU A 743 24.19 -9.61 -22.68
CA GLU A 743 23.83 -10.97 -22.29
C GLU A 743 22.47 -11.05 -21.57
N GLY A 744 21.52 -10.30 -22.11
CA GLY A 744 20.17 -10.13 -21.59
C GLY A 744 20.06 -9.21 -20.38
N ARG A 745 21.17 -8.77 -19.77
CA ARG A 745 21.17 -7.89 -18.57
C ARG A 745 21.00 -6.43 -18.99
N PRO A 746 20.04 -5.68 -18.43
CA PRO A 746 19.83 -4.28 -18.79
C PRO A 746 20.94 -3.39 -18.22
N VAL A 747 21.40 -2.44 -19.03
CA VAL A 747 22.44 -1.44 -18.68
C VAL A 747 22.09 -0.08 -19.27
N GLY A 748 22.48 0.98 -18.58
CA GLY A 748 22.57 2.32 -19.17
C GLY A 748 23.94 2.54 -19.80
N ILE A 749 24.01 3.16 -20.97
CA ILE A 749 25.26 3.46 -21.68
C ILE A 749 25.38 4.95 -21.93
N LEU A 750 26.51 5.52 -21.50
CA LEU A 750 26.94 6.88 -21.80
C LEU A 750 28.09 6.82 -22.81
N ALA A 751 28.09 7.66 -23.83
CA ALA A 751 29.23 7.76 -24.75
C ALA A 751 29.46 9.20 -25.20
N ASN A 752 30.68 9.70 -25.07
CA ASN A 752 31.01 11.00 -25.68
C ASN A 752 30.85 10.92 -27.20
N ASN A 753 30.46 12.02 -27.85
CA ASN A 753 30.30 12.11 -29.29
C ASN A 753 31.43 12.95 -29.91
N PRO A 754 32.46 12.34 -30.52
CA PRO A 754 33.56 13.09 -31.13
C PRO A 754 33.15 14.00 -32.28
N ARG A 755 31.97 13.79 -32.90
CA ARG A 755 31.41 14.68 -33.94
C ARG A 755 30.91 16.01 -33.38
N HIS A 756 30.69 16.09 -32.08
CA HIS A 756 30.28 17.31 -31.38
C HIS A 756 31.45 17.87 -30.59
N LEU A 757 31.98 19.03 -31.00
CA LEU A 757 33.07 19.73 -30.30
C LEU A 757 34.29 18.83 -30.01
N GLY A 758 34.56 17.84 -30.86
CA GLY A 758 35.67 16.89 -30.68
C GLY A 758 35.53 15.95 -29.47
N GLY A 759 34.32 15.83 -28.90
CA GLY A 759 34.00 15.06 -27.71
C GLY A 759 33.87 15.90 -26.43
N ALA A 760 33.98 17.23 -26.52
CA ALA A 760 33.89 18.12 -25.37
C ALA A 760 32.47 18.09 -24.77
N ILE A 761 32.40 18.21 -23.45
CA ILE A 761 31.14 18.19 -22.70
C ILE A 761 30.67 19.63 -22.44
N ASP A 762 29.60 20.05 -23.11
CA ASP A 762 28.92 21.34 -22.91
C ASP A 762 27.76 21.23 -21.90
N ALA A 763 27.09 22.35 -21.62
CA ALA A 763 26.04 22.43 -20.62
C ALA A 763 24.89 21.42 -20.87
N ASP A 764 24.36 21.39 -22.10
CA ASP A 764 23.26 20.51 -22.48
C ASP A 764 23.65 19.02 -22.36
N ALA A 765 24.86 18.65 -22.81
CA ALA A 765 25.35 17.28 -22.67
C ALA A 765 25.59 16.92 -21.20
N ALA A 766 26.08 17.84 -20.37
CA ALA A 766 26.27 17.62 -18.95
C ALA A 766 24.94 17.40 -18.22
N ASP A 767 23.91 18.18 -18.53
CA ASP A 767 22.59 18.03 -17.95
C ASP A 767 21.93 16.73 -18.36
N LYS A 768 21.99 16.40 -19.66
CA LYS A 768 21.48 15.12 -20.18
C LYS A 768 22.17 13.93 -19.52
N ALA A 769 23.50 13.95 -19.40
CA ALA A 769 24.25 12.87 -18.78
C ALA A 769 23.92 12.75 -17.28
N ALA A 770 23.80 13.87 -16.56
CA ALA A 770 23.43 13.86 -15.15
C ALA A 770 22.03 13.29 -14.94
N ARG A 771 21.03 13.68 -15.72
CA ARG A 771 19.68 13.10 -15.62
C ARG A 771 19.67 11.61 -15.95
N PHE A 772 20.37 11.19 -17.02
CA PHE A 772 20.44 9.77 -17.38
C PHE A 772 21.07 8.91 -16.27
N MET A 773 22.12 9.42 -15.63
CA MET A 773 22.71 8.81 -14.44
C MET A 773 21.70 8.70 -13.28
N GLN A 774 20.85 9.70 -13.06
CA GLN A 774 19.82 9.66 -12.03
C GLN A 774 18.74 8.60 -12.33
N VAL A 775 18.24 8.52 -13.57
CA VAL A 775 17.26 7.49 -13.99
C VAL A 775 17.82 6.08 -13.74
N CYS A 776 19.06 5.83 -14.20
CA CYS A 776 19.71 4.54 -13.98
C CYS A 776 19.87 4.24 -12.48
N ASN A 777 20.28 5.23 -11.70
CA ASN A 777 20.50 5.05 -10.26
C ASN A 777 19.22 4.85 -9.45
N ALA A 778 18.13 5.54 -9.82
CA ALA A 778 16.83 5.43 -9.17
C ALA A 778 16.27 4.01 -9.34
N HIS A 779 16.36 3.49 -10.57
CA HIS A 779 15.74 2.22 -10.94
C HIS A 779 16.69 1.03 -10.98
N GLY A 780 17.91 1.21 -10.45
CA GLY A 780 18.86 0.11 -10.21
C GLY A 780 19.60 -0.42 -11.44
N LEU A 781 19.72 0.37 -12.51
CA LEU A 781 20.47 -0.01 -13.71
C LEU A 781 21.97 0.31 -13.59
N PRO A 782 22.85 -0.68 -13.79
CA PRO A 782 24.28 -0.45 -13.95
C PRO A 782 24.58 0.44 -15.15
N ILE A 783 25.68 1.21 -15.08
CA ILE A 783 26.07 2.17 -16.11
C ILE A 783 27.40 1.77 -16.74
N VAL A 784 27.46 1.75 -18.06
CA VAL A 784 28.69 1.63 -18.86
C VAL A 784 29.00 2.99 -19.49
N SER A 785 30.20 3.50 -19.25
CA SER A 785 30.64 4.81 -19.73
C SER A 785 31.77 4.65 -20.75
N LEU A 786 31.51 5.07 -21.99
CA LEU A 786 32.44 5.06 -23.11
C LEU A 786 33.06 6.46 -23.26
N ILE A 787 34.31 6.59 -22.84
CA ILE A 787 34.96 7.89 -22.65
C ILE A 787 35.81 8.24 -23.88
N ASP A 788 35.48 9.34 -24.55
CA ASP A 788 36.31 9.98 -25.59
C ASP A 788 36.08 11.49 -25.54
N THR A 789 36.66 12.13 -24.52
CA THR A 789 36.47 13.55 -24.27
C THR A 789 37.79 14.28 -24.03
N PRO A 790 37.97 15.48 -24.63
CA PRO A 790 39.07 16.36 -24.29
C PRO A 790 38.85 17.14 -22.99
N GLY A 791 37.72 16.94 -22.30
CA GLY A 791 37.33 17.66 -21.10
C GLY A 791 36.00 18.39 -21.28
N PHE A 792 35.69 19.27 -20.33
CA PHE A 792 34.56 20.19 -20.48
C PHE A 792 34.84 21.23 -21.57
N MET A 793 33.77 21.68 -22.22
CA MET A 793 33.87 22.84 -23.09
C MET A 793 34.24 24.07 -22.25
N VAL A 794 35.21 24.85 -22.75
CA VAL A 794 35.76 26.04 -22.09
C VAL A 794 35.63 27.27 -22.99
N GLY A 795 35.50 28.44 -22.38
CA GLY A 795 35.51 29.72 -23.09
C GLY A 795 34.49 30.70 -22.52
N PRO A 796 34.72 32.02 -22.64
CA PRO A 796 33.92 33.04 -21.96
C PRO A 796 32.42 32.96 -22.31
N GLU A 797 32.08 32.62 -23.55
CA GLU A 797 30.68 32.48 -23.99
C GLU A 797 29.96 31.29 -23.34
N VAL A 798 30.69 30.20 -23.12
CA VAL A 798 30.15 28.98 -22.48
C VAL A 798 30.00 29.21 -20.99
N GLU A 799 30.97 29.88 -20.35
CA GLU A 799 30.88 30.26 -18.94
C GLU A 799 29.69 31.19 -18.65
N ALA A 800 29.35 32.11 -19.57
CA ALA A 800 28.20 33.00 -19.45
C ALA A 800 26.85 32.25 -19.38
N ARG A 801 26.80 30.98 -19.80
CA ARG A 801 25.63 30.10 -19.74
C ARG A 801 25.63 29.21 -18.50
N ALA A 802 26.34 29.60 -17.44
CA ALA A 802 26.47 28.86 -16.19
C ALA A 802 27.10 27.46 -16.33
N GLN A 803 28.03 27.28 -17.27
CA GLN A 803 28.74 26.02 -17.52
C GLN A 803 29.21 25.33 -16.23
N VAL A 804 29.82 26.10 -15.31
CA VAL A 804 30.26 25.61 -13.99
C VAL A 804 29.16 24.81 -13.27
N ARG A 805 27.91 25.29 -13.25
CA ARG A 805 26.80 24.60 -12.56
C ARG A 805 26.40 23.32 -13.28
N HIS A 806 26.26 23.37 -14.61
CA HIS A 806 25.86 22.24 -15.45
C HIS A 806 26.86 21.09 -15.34
N VAL A 807 28.16 21.37 -15.51
CA VAL A 807 29.20 20.32 -15.41
C VAL A 807 29.41 19.82 -13.97
N SER A 808 29.22 20.69 -12.97
CA SER A 808 29.25 20.27 -11.56
C SER A 808 28.12 19.31 -11.21
N ARG A 809 26.97 19.42 -11.87
CA ARG A 809 25.83 18.50 -11.67
C ARG A 809 26.19 17.05 -12.01
N MET A 810 27.08 16.81 -12.98
CA MET A 810 27.62 15.47 -13.26
C MET A 810 28.42 14.92 -12.07
N PHE A 811 29.30 15.72 -11.47
CA PHE A 811 30.08 15.28 -10.30
C PHE A 811 29.20 14.97 -9.10
N VAL A 812 28.27 15.85 -8.77
CA VAL A 812 27.34 15.65 -7.65
C VAL A 812 26.50 14.40 -7.86
N THR A 813 26.05 14.16 -9.10
CA THR A 813 25.27 12.97 -9.44
C THR A 813 26.12 11.71 -9.39
N GLY A 814 27.27 11.71 -10.05
CA GLY A 814 28.23 10.59 -10.09
C GLY A 814 28.64 10.13 -8.69
N ALA A 815 28.94 11.08 -7.79
CA ALA A 815 29.31 10.79 -6.41
C ALA A 815 28.18 10.14 -5.58
N LYS A 816 26.92 10.22 -6.03
CA LYS A 816 25.74 9.66 -5.35
C LYS A 816 25.20 8.38 -6.01
N LEU A 817 25.88 7.86 -7.03
CA LEU A 817 25.52 6.59 -7.65
C LEU A 817 25.67 5.43 -6.66
N ARG A 818 24.69 4.54 -6.66
CA ARG A 818 24.66 3.28 -5.89
C ARG A 818 24.83 2.07 -6.80
N VAL A 819 24.43 2.22 -8.06
CA VAL A 819 24.55 1.21 -9.11
C VAL A 819 26.01 1.03 -9.53
N PRO A 820 26.40 -0.17 -10.01
CA PRO A 820 27.73 -0.37 -10.60
C PRO A 820 27.97 0.59 -11.76
N PHE A 821 29.18 1.14 -11.82
CA PHE A 821 29.61 2.05 -12.87
C PHE A 821 30.89 1.52 -13.49
N LEU A 822 30.90 1.32 -14.81
CA LEU A 822 31.96 0.65 -15.55
C LEU A 822 32.52 1.63 -16.59
N ALA A 823 33.82 1.88 -16.61
CA ALA A 823 34.42 2.88 -17.49
C ALA A 823 35.34 2.23 -18.54
N VAL A 824 35.13 2.60 -19.81
CA VAL A 824 35.94 2.17 -20.95
C VAL A 824 36.37 3.42 -21.72
N VAL A 825 37.66 3.71 -21.72
CA VAL A 825 38.21 4.84 -22.47
C VAL A 825 38.49 4.39 -23.90
N LEU A 826 37.80 5.00 -24.87
CA LEU A 826 37.93 4.66 -26.30
C LEU A 826 39.15 5.34 -26.92
N ARG A 827 39.34 6.63 -26.60
CA ARG A 827 40.47 7.44 -27.10
C ARG A 827 40.86 8.52 -26.10
N LYS A 828 40.18 9.67 -26.04
CA LYS A 828 40.60 10.79 -25.18
C LYS A 828 40.08 10.65 -23.75
N GLY A 829 40.97 10.65 -22.77
CA GLY A 829 40.66 10.68 -21.34
C GLY A 829 41.30 11.89 -20.66
N TYR A 830 40.86 13.11 -20.97
CA TYR A 830 41.49 14.33 -20.44
C TYR A 830 40.71 15.05 -19.35
N GLY A 831 41.46 15.49 -18.33
CA GLY A 831 41.02 16.44 -17.31
C GLY A 831 39.74 16.07 -16.58
N LEU A 832 39.06 17.10 -16.06
CA LEU A 832 37.85 16.95 -15.25
C LEU A 832 36.66 16.35 -16.03
N GLY A 833 36.59 16.56 -17.35
CA GLY A 833 35.50 15.99 -18.17
C GLY A 833 35.58 14.46 -18.22
N ALA A 834 36.77 13.89 -18.39
CA ALA A 834 36.95 12.45 -18.32
C ALA A 834 36.66 11.91 -16.91
N MET A 835 37.07 12.64 -15.86
CA MET A 835 36.72 12.26 -14.48
C MET A 835 35.20 12.26 -14.25
N ALA A 836 34.47 13.25 -14.76
CA ALA A 836 33.01 13.28 -14.65
C ALA A 836 32.34 12.11 -15.39
N MET A 837 32.85 11.74 -16.57
CA MET A 837 32.41 10.54 -17.28
C MET A 837 32.76 9.23 -16.56
N ALA A 838 33.71 9.26 -15.63
CA ALA A 838 34.07 8.15 -14.74
C ALA A 838 33.51 8.34 -13.31
N ALA A 839 32.30 8.89 -13.18
CA ALA A 839 31.61 9.09 -11.90
C ALA A 839 32.40 9.91 -10.85
N GLY A 840 33.27 10.82 -11.30
CA GLY A 840 34.05 11.74 -10.46
C GLY A 840 35.55 11.46 -10.43
N GLY A 841 36.01 10.32 -10.96
CA GLY A 841 37.43 10.01 -11.12
C GLY A 841 37.68 8.54 -11.43
N PHE A 842 38.83 8.19 -11.99
CA PHE A 842 39.10 6.84 -12.55
C PHE A 842 39.18 5.70 -11.51
N ARG A 843 39.13 6.03 -10.21
CA ARG A 843 39.01 5.04 -9.13
C ARG A 843 37.59 4.81 -8.62
N ALA A 844 36.63 5.62 -9.07
CA ALA A 844 35.23 5.50 -8.66
C ALA A 844 34.48 4.34 -9.36
N PRO A 845 34.72 4.06 -10.65
CA PRO A 845 34.14 2.88 -11.32
C PRO A 845 34.59 1.55 -10.71
N THR A 846 33.83 0.49 -10.92
CA THR A 846 34.22 -0.89 -10.58
C THR A 846 35.48 -1.31 -11.34
N PHE A 847 35.61 -0.85 -12.58
CA PHE A 847 36.85 -0.85 -13.32
C PHE A 847 36.92 0.37 -14.23
N THR A 848 38.15 0.81 -14.52
CA THR A 848 38.48 1.77 -15.57
C THR A 848 39.52 1.14 -16.50
N VAL A 849 39.06 0.69 -17.66
CA VAL A 849 39.92 0.11 -18.71
C VAL A 849 40.00 1.03 -19.92
N SER A 850 41.00 0.83 -20.76
CA SER A 850 41.18 1.59 -22.00
C SER A 850 41.32 0.66 -23.21
N TRP A 851 40.82 1.09 -24.35
CA TRP A 851 41.23 0.55 -25.64
C TRP A 851 42.68 0.98 -25.96
N PRO A 852 43.35 0.32 -26.93
CA PRO A 852 44.75 0.62 -27.25
C PRO A 852 44.95 2.06 -27.74
N THR A 853 43.91 2.65 -28.34
CA THR A 853 43.87 4.03 -28.84
C THR A 853 43.76 5.09 -27.74
N GLY A 854 43.71 4.70 -26.47
CA GLY A 854 43.59 5.61 -25.34
C GLY A 854 44.77 6.58 -25.19
N GLU A 855 44.47 7.83 -24.89
CA GLU A 855 45.42 8.91 -24.59
C GLU A 855 44.93 9.73 -23.38
N PHE A 856 45.84 10.01 -22.45
CA PHE A 856 45.56 10.49 -21.09
C PHE A 856 46.39 11.73 -20.74
N GLY A 857 45.84 12.58 -19.87
CA GLY A 857 46.48 13.82 -19.45
C GLY A 857 45.55 14.73 -18.64
N GLY A 858 46.13 15.61 -17.82
CA GLY A 858 45.36 16.59 -17.04
C GLY A 858 44.65 17.66 -17.91
N MET A 859 45.14 17.88 -19.13
CA MET A 859 44.55 18.70 -20.18
C MET A 859 44.98 18.16 -21.55
N GLY A 860 44.39 18.67 -22.64
CA GLY A 860 44.82 18.30 -24.00
C GLY A 860 46.32 18.51 -24.22
N LEU A 861 46.98 17.53 -24.84
CA LEU A 861 48.43 17.46 -24.97
C LEU A 861 49.02 18.69 -25.67
N GLU A 862 48.34 19.18 -26.70
CA GLU A 862 48.73 20.37 -27.45
C GLU A 862 48.72 21.63 -26.58
N GLY A 863 47.75 21.74 -25.66
CA GLY A 863 47.63 22.82 -24.69
C GLY A 863 48.71 22.72 -23.60
N ALA A 864 48.96 21.51 -23.11
CA ALA A 864 50.01 21.25 -22.12
C ALA A 864 51.39 21.67 -22.64
N VAL A 865 51.72 21.38 -23.91
CA VAL A 865 52.99 21.80 -24.53
C VAL A 865 53.07 23.32 -24.65
N ARG A 866 52.01 23.98 -25.15
CA ARG A 866 52.00 25.45 -25.32
C ARG A 866 52.12 26.21 -24.00
N LEU A 867 51.61 25.64 -22.91
CA LEU A 867 51.67 26.25 -21.59
C LEU A 867 52.99 25.92 -20.88
N GLY A 868 53.35 24.64 -20.83
CA GLY A 868 54.49 24.13 -20.07
C GLY A 868 55.86 24.43 -20.68
N PHE A 869 55.94 24.59 -22.01
CA PHE A 869 57.19 24.84 -22.74
C PHE A 869 57.18 26.20 -23.47
N ARG A 870 56.40 27.17 -22.96
CA ARG A 870 56.26 28.48 -23.60
C ARG A 870 57.61 29.18 -23.78
N LYS A 871 58.47 29.17 -22.76
CA LYS A 871 59.77 29.85 -22.79
C LYS A 871 60.69 29.25 -23.83
N GLU A 872 60.70 27.93 -23.95
CA GLU A 872 61.49 27.16 -24.90
C GLU A 872 61.02 27.39 -26.35
N LEU A 873 59.70 27.46 -26.55
CA LEU A 873 59.11 27.75 -27.86
C LEU A 873 59.32 29.22 -28.28
N GLU A 874 59.21 30.17 -27.36
CA GLU A 874 59.43 31.60 -27.61
C GLU A 874 60.91 31.97 -27.77
N ALA A 875 61.83 31.15 -27.23
CA ALA A 875 63.26 31.29 -27.46
C ALA A 875 63.67 31.05 -28.92
N LEU A 876 62.81 30.39 -29.71
CA LEU A 876 62.99 30.20 -31.15
C LEU A 876 62.14 31.20 -31.95
N PRO A 877 62.67 31.80 -33.04
CA PRO A 877 61.87 32.65 -33.92
C PRO A 877 60.73 31.85 -34.56
N ALA A 878 59.64 32.53 -34.88
CA ALA A 878 58.50 31.92 -35.57
C ALA A 878 58.94 31.33 -36.92
N GLY A 879 58.71 30.04 -37.12
CA GLY A 879 59.10 29.33 -38.34
C GLY A 879 59.36 27.84 -38.13
N PRO A 880 59.95 27.16 -39.13
CA PRO A 880 60.04 25.70 -39.18
C PRO A 880 60.70 25.05 -37.96
N GLN A 881 61.69 25.72 -37.34
CA GLN A 881 62.40 25.17 -36.18
C GLN A 881 61.55 25.15 -34.92
N ARG A 882 60.76 26.21 -34.67
CA ARG A 882 59.82 26.26 -33.55
C ARG A 882 58.69 25.24 -33.74
N ASP A 883 58.20 25.09 -34.97
CA ASP A 883 57.15 24.12 -35.30
C ASP A 883 57.65 22.68 -35.14
N ALA A 884 58.90 22.39 -35.56
CA ALA A 884 59.53 21.10 -35.34
C ALA A 884 59.70 20.77 -33.84
N LEU A 885 60.16 21.73 -33.03
CA LEU A 885 60.25 21.55 -31.57
C LEU A 885 58.88 21.33 -30.94
N TYR A 886 57.87 22.09 -31.36
CA TYR A 886 56.50 21.93 -30.90
C TYR A 886 55.97 20.52 -31.21
N GLN A 887 56.12 20.05 -32.45
CA GLN A 887 55.70 18.70 -32.87
C GLN A 887 56.45 17.61 -32.09
N GLN A 888 57.75 17.79 -31.86
CA GLN A 888 58.56 16.87 -31.06
C GLN A 888 58.04 16.77 -29.62
N LEU A 889 57.76 17.90 -28.97
CA LEU A 889 57.25 17.94 -27.59
C LEU A 889 55.84 17.34 -27.50
N VAL A 890 54.97 17.60 -28.49
CA VAL A 890 53.63 16.98 -28.56
C VAL A 890 53.74 15.46 -28.73
N ALA A 891 54.63 14.97 -29.61
CA ALA A 891 54.87 13.54 -29.79
C ALA A 891 55.40 12.87 -28.50
N GLN A 892 56.28 13.54 -27.76
CA GLN A 892 56.75 13.04 -26.45
C GLN A 892 55.63 12.99 -25.40
N MET A 893 54.78 14.02 -25.34
CA MET A 893 53.62 14.03 -24.44
C MET A 893 52.60 12.95 -24.83
N TYR A 894 52.41 12.70 -26.13
CA TYR A 894 51.56 11.63 -26.62
C TYR A 894 52.10 10.26 -26.23
N GLU A 895 53.38 9.98 -26.46
CA GLU A 895 54.02 8.75 -25.99
C GLU A 895 53.80 8.57 -24.48
N ARG A 896 54.10 9.58 -23.66
CA ARG A 896 53.88 9.51 -22.21
C ARG A 896 52.42 9.30 -21.80
N GLY A 897 51.49 9.95 -22.49
CA GLY A 897 50.06 9.87 -22.23
C GLY A 897 49.37 8.67 -22.87
N HIS A 898 50.08 7.82 -23.63
CA HIS A 898 49.53 6.65 -24.28
C HIS A 898 48.98 5.63 -23.25
N ALA A 899 47.89 4.94 -23.59
CA ALA A 899 47.19 4.02 -22.68
C ALA A 899 48.10 3.01 -21.99
N ILE A 900 49.06 2.45 -22.73
CA ILE A 900 50.03 1.47 -22.18
C ILE A 900 50.85 2.09 -21.06
N ASN A 901 51.29 3.35 -21.21
CA ASN A 901 52.09 4.04 -20.22
C ASN A 901 51.25 4.49 -19.02
N ALA A 902 50.01 4.94 -19.25
CA ALA A 902 49.06 5.24 -18.17
C ALA A 902 48.74 3.98 -17.32
N ALA A 903 48.54 2.82 -17.97
CA ALA A 903 48.33 1.55 -17.28
C ALA A 903 49.60 1.05 -16.56
N ALA A 904 50.79 1.22 -17.16
CA ALA A 904 52.06 0.89 -16.49
C ALA A 904 52.28 1.73 -15.22
N ALA A 905 51.73 2.94 -15.17
CA ALA A 905 51.71 3.81 -14.00
C ALA A 905 50.55 3.50 -13.01
N LEU A 906 49.74 2.47 -13.27
CA LEU A 906 48.55 2.10 -12.48
C LEU A 906 47.49 3.21 -12.37
N GLU A 907 47.39 4.06 -13.40
CA GLU A 907 46.28 5.03 -13.52
C GLU A 907 45.02 4.40 -14.15
N LEU A 908 45.16 3.22 -14.74
CA LEU A 908 44.11 2.40 -15.36
C LEU A 908 44.24 0.96 -14.87
N ASP A 909 43.13 0.23 -14.83
CA ASP A 909 43.14 -1.19 -14.42
C ASP A 909 43.70 -2.11 -15.51
N ALA A 910 43.42 -1.79 -16.78
CA ALA A 910 43.96 -2.53 -17.92
C ALA A 910 43.87 -1.72 -19.23
N VAL A 911 44.76 -2.05 -20.17
CA VAL A 911 44.56 -1.77 -21.60
C VAL A 911 44.13 -3.08 -22.26
N ILE A 912 42.95 -3.07 -22.88
CA ILE A 912 42.29 -4.28 -23.36
C ILE A 912 42.18 -4.29 -24.88
N ASP A 913 42.07 -5.49 -25.46
CA ASP A 913 41.57 -5.64 -26.83
C ASP A 913 40.10 -5.16 -26.87
N PRO A 914 39.71 -4.26 -27.81
CA PRO A 914 38.32 -3.83 -27.96
C PRO A 914 37.32 -4.99 -28.01
N ALA A 915 37.69 -6.13 -28.60
CA ALA A 915 36.85 -7.32 -28.68
C ALA A 915 36.58 -7.98 -27.31
N ALA A 916 37.42 -7.75 -26.30
CA ALA A 916 37.24 -8.26 -24.94
C ALA A 916 36.34 -7.37 -24.07
N THR A 917 35.95 -6.17 -24.55
CA THR A 917 35.19 -5.18 -23.76
C THR A 917 33.91 -5.77 -23.16
N ARG A 918 33.19 -6.59 -23.93
CA ARG A 918 31.93 -7.18 -23.49
C ARG A 918 32.11 -8.15 -22.31
N GLN A 919 33.18 -8.94 -22.31
CA GLN A 919 33.51 -9.84 -21.20
C GLN A 919 33.84 -9.05 -19.93
N TRP A 920 34.63 -7.98 -20.06
CA TRP A 920 34.90 -7.07 -18.94
C TRP A 920 33.62 -6.47 -18.35
N VAL A 921 32.72 -6.00 -19.22
CA VAL A 921 31.43 -5.45 -18.77
C VAL A 921 30.63 -6.52 -18.03
N VAL A 922 30.49 -7.74 -18.57
CA VAL A 922 29.77 -8.83 -17.89
C VAL A 922 30.37 -9.15 -16.52
N SER A 923 31.70 -9.28 -16.44
CA SER A 923 32.39 -9.49 -15.15
C SER A 923 32.15 -8.34 -14.17
N GLY A 924 32.14 -7.09 -14.64
CA GLY A 924 31.81 -5.93 -13.83
C GLY A 924 30.37 -5.93 -13.34
N LEU A 925 29.42 -6.37 -14.17
CA LEU A 925 28.00 -6.52 -13.80
C LEU A 925 27.78 -7.66 -12.80
N GLU A 926 28.63 -8.68 -12.80
CA GLU A 926 28.57 -9.81 -11.84
C GLU A 926 29.25 -9.49 -10.52
N ALA A 927 30.37 -8.76 -10.55
CA ALA A 927 31.09 -8.34 -9.35
C ALA A 927 30.43 -7.15 -8.65
N GLY A 928 29.79 -6.26 -9.42
CA GLY A 928 29.16 -5.05 -8.92
C GLY A 928 27.78 -5.31 -8.31
N ALA A 929 27.67 -5.22 -6.98
CA ALA A 929 26.38 -5.11 -6.31
C ALA A 929 26.00 -3.63 -6.11
N ALA A 930 24.70 -3.33 -6.12
CA ALA A 930 24.23 -2.01 -5.71
C ALA A 930 24.66 -1.75 -4.25
N ASN A 931 25.26 -0.60 -3.95
CA ASN A 931 25.76 -0.30 -2.60
C ASN A 931 24.59 0.10 -1.68
N PRO A 932 24.15 -0.78 -0.75
CA PRO A 932 22.96 -0.53 0.07
C PRO A 932 23.22 0.48 1.19
N GLN A 933 24.48 0.81 1.49
CA GLN A 933 24.85 1.76 2.54
C GLN A 933 24.68 3.22 2.10
N ARG A 934 24.57 3.48 0.79
CA ARG A 934 24.31 4.84 0.29
C ARG A 934 22.81 5.12 0.32
N PRO A 935 22.35 6.22 0.94
CA PRO A 935 20.93 6.56 0.98
C PRO A 935 20.37 6.74 -0.43
N MET A 936 19.15 6.27 -0.65
CA MET A 936 18.47 6.47 -1.92
C MET A 936 18.13 7.94 -2.10
N ARG A 937 18.59 8.55 -3.20
CA ARG A 937 18.06 9.85 -3.61
C ARG A 937 16.67 9.59 -4.17
N THR A 938 15.67 10.27 -3.61
CA THR A 938 14.24 9.94 -3.76
C THR A 938 13.58 10.59 -4.97
N PHE A 939 14.32 11.19 -5.90
CA PHE A 939 13.75 11.76 -7.12
C PHE A 939 14.77 11.84 -8.27
N VAL A 940 14.24 11.79 -9.49
CA VAL A 940 14.93 12.13 -10.74
C VAL A 940 14.49 13.54 -11.12
N ASP A 941 15.44 14.47 -11.29
CA ASP A 941 15.07 15.84 -11.62
C ASP A 941 14.58 15.95 -13.09
N ALA A 942 13.76 16.97 -13.38
CA ALA A 942 13.11 17.14 -14.68
C ALA A 942 13.99 17.79 -15.78
N TRP A 943 15.27 18.08 -15.49
CA TRP A 943 16.19 18.75 -16.41
C TRP A 943 16.69 17.81 -17.51
#